data_AF-A0A3C1F4A5-F1
#
_entry.id   AF-A0A3C1F4A5-F1
#
_cell.length_a   1.000
_cell.length_b   1.000
_cell.length_c   1.000
_cell.angle_alpha   90.00
_cell.angle_beta   90.00
_cell.angle_gamma   90.00
#
_symmetry.space_group_name_H-M   'P 1'
#
loop_
_entity.id
_entity.type
_entity.pdbx_description
1 polymer ?
#
loop_
_entity_poly.entity_id
_entity_poly.type
_entity_poly.pdbx_seq_one_letter_code
_entity_poly.pdbx_strand_id
1 'polypeptide(L)'
;QFVVSTQARYVAEAGINHGWVVLDEDRLGSRYDDLTEAWVDAMTGSDTDVDGDSTLDARWWLMADDHGEVVGRYGVRITDEAGKANLNIALADPVAQGVDGVDLASLLSRAEVPNAASLASAIEGFRYGEDGEPGLAGVDDDGDGEVDEPDEYQSRALRGDDQRFENLEEVLQLAELDAEAFRKLGAVATVYSWDANLSVTGQPRLNVNTATAEEILVALLEKGGENPWQLAANMADYVDADLALSKVVRHSTLYEISNQGTQGGWEWQLEPVGHYLSTASETPLAWTLSVPPGTCRVLVRGLPGTKVGDVTIAEELRPSMDAGETFGTLELASGTMTVEVACQEPQGVSCAFRGVELVPTEPPTSGGTVVRGIEAVRFNELMVSPTAEYAVSAATFSRGNSDWSCDGAMCTNTGVGTATWEWRTRAGQSNYAPPGKYHLRVYGQLGSAVGKVNSGSAVLFHGQRHDATLIVVEVPQADEQQPKQTKFSVAIGKAAGDSTYYFQNASLSLEPDGEYVELINLSGEPIDASGWIVEGVAAGGRTASLPEDSTIPAHGVLVAAVDVDDTQPGLENDITARAAWDLPDDANIVQLQFLEEEGSLSPDMDWLISTLPPDATSARLALKDRYGWLVDELEYPIPPPTSIAFQSLEKGDPTVVLDEDDDGLDEDWYPSLKQYTPAAPNDNEGLLEAQGGEQIRHDPSTEVEMLNRPLGSLGELAGLPSSTAWQPVASDDLAVVVDQLTVEGLRLESAAATLVGGQDRWHETVSGYETSGSAGQAVGVWEWTGVPDGTYRLSLYGWSGETMAVRWSEEGEWTPGRVTDAQGRLIIGEVSVGMGVADPNTLHLEIRCESESAVCHFLDAMLDPQLVLVGRINVNTASRDVLLSLSGMTEPIVDRIIEGRPYGDQDGKARGIGDVLMGSFLGETEEDKLDRFRQLANWLTVRSQVFQIMSLGEAFEHNHPAASKRIQAILQR
;
A
#
# COMPACT_ATOMS: atom_id res chain seq x y z
N GLN A 1 -53.68 -42.01 5.67
CA GLN A 1 -52.93 -41.27 4.64
C GLN A 1 -52.64 -39.84 5.08
N PHE A 2 -53.63 -38.94 5.24
CA PHE A 2 -53.36 -37.56 5.71
C PHE A 2 -52.59 -37.50 7.03
N VAL A 3 -53.07 -38.17 8.09
CA VAL A 3 -52.42 -38.20 9.41
C VAL A 3 -50.97 -38.69 9.34
N VAL A 4 -50.72 -39.82 8.68
CA VAL A 4 -49.38 -40.42 8.56
C VAL A 4 -48.44 -39.56 7.71
N SER A 5 -48.95 -38.90 6.66
CA SER A 5 -48.16 -37.95 5.86
C SER A 5 -47.81 -36.69 6.64
N THR A 6 -48.74 -36.16 7.44
CA THR A 6 -48.47 -35.05 8.38
C THR A 6 -47.46 -35.46 9.44
N GLN A 7 -47.55 -36.69 9.96
CA GLN A 7 -46.56 -37.23 10.89
C GLN A 7 -45.17 -37.33 10.25
N ALA A 8 -45.05 -37.82 9.01
CA ALA A 8 -43.77 -37.89 8.31
C ALA A 8 -43.16 -36.48 8.11
N ARG A 9 -44.00 -35.47 7.87
CA ARG A 9 -43.58 -34.07 7.84
C ARG A 9 -43.02 -33.62 9.20
N TYR A 10 -43.71 -33.86 10.31
CA TYR A 10 -43.20 -33.49 11.65
C TYR A 10 -41.90 -34.22 12.01
N VAL A 11 -41.76 -35.49 11.59
CA VAL A 11 -40.53 -36.26 11.77
C VAL A 11 -39.38 -35.63 10.97
N ALA A 12 -39.63 -35.16 9.74
CA ALA A 12 -38.64 -34.41 8.96
C ALA A 12 -38.32 -33.03 9.57
N GLU A 13 -39.32 -32.30 10.07
CA GLU A 13 -39.12 -31.01 10.76
C GLU A 13 -38.24 -31.16 12.02
N ALA A 14 -38.36 -32.28 12.73
CA ALA A 14 -37.45 -32.58 13.83
C ALA A 14 -36.00 -32.83 13.36
N GLY A 15 -35.81 -33.40 12.17
CA GLY A 15 -34.49 -33.51 11.55
C GLY A 15 -33.89 -32.15 11.21
N ILE A 16 -34.70 -31.21 10.71
CA ILE A 16 -34.28 -29.82 10.50
C ILE A 16 -33.83 -29.17 11.81
N ASN A 17 -34.65 -29.28 12.87
CA ASN A 17 -34.30 -28.73 14.19
C ASN A 17 -33.04 -29.36 14.78
N HIS A 18 -32.84 -30.68 14.58
CA HIS A 18 -31.63 -31.35 15.04
C HIS A 18 -30.40 -30.82 14.30
N GLY A 19 -30.46 -30.69 12.96
CA GLY A 19 -29.36 -30.11 12.20
C GLY A 19 -29.06 -28.66 12.61
N TRP A 20 -30.08 -27.85 12.89
CA TRP A 20 -29.90 -26.48 13.40
C TRP A 20 -29.19 -26.42 14.74
N VAL A 21 -29.58 -27.28 15.70
CA VAL A 21 -28.91 -27.35 17.01
C VAL A 21 -27.43 -27.74 16.86
N VAL A 22 -27.12 -28.67 15.95
CA VAL A 22 -25.74 -29.09 15.71
C VAL A 22 -24.91 -27.94 15.12
N LEU A 23 -25.47 -27.14 14.22
CA LEU A 23 -24.80 -25.93 13.70
C LEU A 23 -24.61 -24.84 14.77
N ASP A 24 -25.57 -24.66 15.69
CA ASP A 24 -25.43 -23.68 16.78
C ASP A 24 -24.39 -24.13 17.83
N GLU A 25 -24.30 -25.44 18.12
CA GLU A 25 -23.24 -26.00 18.97
C GLU A 25 -21.86 -25.83 18.32
N ASP A 26 -21.76 -26.07 17.01
CA ASP A 26 -20.53 -25.93 16.23
C ASP A 26 -20.01 -24.48 16.21
N ARG A 27 -20.91 -23.51 16.01
CA ARG A 27 -20.61 -22.06 16.07
C ARG A 27 -19.86 -21.62 17.33
N LEU A 28 -20.11 -22.30 18.46
CA LEU A 28 -19.47 -21.98 19.74
C LEU A 28 -18.08 -22.61 19.88
N GLY A 29 -17.78 -23.63 19.08
CA GLY A 29 -16.58 -24.45 19.16
C GLY A 29 -15.55 -24.19 18.06
N SER A 30 -15.99 -23.76 16.87
CA SER A 30 -15.13 -23.54 15.70
C SER A 30 -15.17 -22.10 15.20
N ARG A 31 -14.06 -21.66 14.59
CA ARG A 31 -13.90 -20.31 14.02
C ARG A 31 -13.91 -20.29 12.49
N TYR A 32 -13.76 -21.45 11.90
CA TYR A 32 -13.82 -21.74 10.48
C TYR A 32 -14.82 -22.89 10.30
N ASP A 33 -15.19 -23.21 9.07
CA ASP A 33 -16.10 -24.32 8.81
C ASP A 33 -15.46 -25.28 7.81
N ASP A 34 -15.43 -26.59 8.10
CA ASP A 34 -14.80 -27.60 7.26
C ASP A 34 -15.52 -28.96 7.29
N LEU A 35 -15.16 -29.85 6.35
CA LEU A 35 -15.85 -31.13 6.17
C LEU A 35 -15.52 -32.21 7.23
N THR A 36 -14.60 -31.94 8.14
CA THR A 36 -14.22 -32.82 9.25
C THR A 36 -14.98 -32.52 10.55
N GLU A 37 -15.77 -31.45 10.57
CA GLU A 37 -16.51 -31.01 11.75
C GLU A 37 -17.74 -31.88 12.07
N ALA A 38 -18.23 -31.71 13.30
CA ALA A 38 -19.31 -32.53 13.84
C ALA A 38 -20.61 -32.39 13.04
N TRP A 39 -20.88 -31.22 12.44
CA TRP A 39 -22.09 -30.99 11.66
C TRP A 39 -22.14 -31.85 10.37
N VAL A 40 -20.97 -32.23 9.82
CA VAL A 40 -20.87 -33.21 8.72
C VAL A 40 -20.81 -34.63 9.26
N ASP A 41 -19.83 -34.95 10.11
CA ASP A 41 -19.55 -36.33 10.53
C ASP A 41 -20.70 -36.94 11.33
N ALA A 42 -21.38 -36.15 12.17
CA ALA A 42 -22.50 -36.65 12.96
C ALA A 42 -23.76 -36.92 12.13
N MET A 43 -23.88 -36.39 10.93
CA MET A 43 -25.07 -36.58 10.08
C MET A 43 -24.83 -37.58 8.95
N THR A 44 -23.58 -37.65 8.48
CA THR A 44 -23.17 -38.50 7.36
C THR A 44 -23.33 -39.99 7.70
N GLY A 45 -23.80 -40.77 6.72
CA GLY A 45 -23.97 -42.21 6.87
C GLY A 45 -24.34 -42.90 5.57
N SER A 46 -24.47 -44.22 5.62
CA SER A 46 -24.81 -45.05 4.46
C SER A 46 -26.21 -45.67 4.56
N ASP A 47 -27.13 -45.03 5.29
CA ASP A 47 -28.43 -45.61 5.58
C ASP A 47 -29.54 -45.11 4.65
N THR A 48 -29.44 -43.88 4.16
CA THR A 48 -30.45 -43.25 3.31
C THR A 48 -29.88 -42.17 2.40
N ASP A 49 -30.61 -41.90 1.32
CA ASP A 49 -30.34 -40.89 0.30
C ASP A 49 -31.29 -39.70 0.55
N VAL A 50 -30.78 -38.69 1.23
CA VAL A 50 -31.56 -37.53 1.67
C VAL A 50 -31.78 -36.56 0.53
N ASP A 51 -30.83 -36.36 -0.39
CA ASP A 51 -30.94 -35.38 -1.48
C ASP A 51 -31.60 -35.94 -2.76
N GLY A 52 -31.64 -37.26 -2.92
CA GLY A 52 -32.20 -37.97 -4.06
C GLY A 52 -31.22 -38.16 -5.23
N ASP A 53 -29.91 -38.09 -4.99
CA ASP A 53 -28.87 -38.28 -6.01
C ASP A 53 -28.53 -39.76 -6.27
N SER A 54 -29.19 -40.69 -5.57
CA SER A 54 -28.95 -42.14 -5.57
C SER A 54 -27.69 -42.60 -4.82
N THR A 55 -27.03 -41.70 -4.11
CA THR A 55 -25.95 -41.97 -3.15
C THR A 55 -26.52 -41.95 -1.73
N LEU A 56 -26.11 -42.90 -0.89
CA LEU A 56 -26.50 -42.86 0.52
C LEU A 56 -25.56 -41.89 1.25
N ASP A 57 -26.15 -40.86 1.85
CA ASP A 57 -25.43 -39.69 2.39
C ASP A 57 -25.76 -39.41 3.86
N ALA A 58 -26.76 -40.06 4.45
CA ALA A 58 -27.13 -39.85 5.85
C ALA A 58 -27.36 -41.16 6.63
N ARG A 59 -27.25 -41.04 7.96
CA ARG A 59 -27.66 -42.08 8.92
C ARG A 59 -29.11 -41.90 9.40
N TRP A 60 -29.76 -43.00 9.80
CA TRP A 60 -31.11 -42.92 10.38
C TRP A 60 -31.07 -42.57 11.87
N TRP A 61 -31.88 -41.59 12.26
CA TRP A 61 -32.18 -41.25 13.64
C TRP A 61 -33.58 -41.72 14.00
N LEU A 62 -33.71 -42.52 15.06
CA LEU A 62 -35.00 -43.02 15.51
C LEU A 62 -35.72 -41.98 16.37
N MET A 63 -37.01 -41.78 16.11
CA MET A 63 -37.88 -40.95 16.91
C MET A 63 -38.85 -41.86 17.68
N ALA A 64 -38.84 -41.73 19.01
CA ALA A 64 -39.77 -42.42 19.89
C ALA A 64 -40.79 -41.45 20.50
N ASP A 65 -41.98 -41.95 20.83
CA ASP A 65 -42.95 -41.21 21.62
C ASP A 65 -42.60 -41.17 23.12
N ASP A 66 -43.48 -40.56 23.92
CA ASP A 66 -43.36 -40.47 25.37
C ASP A 66 -43.43 -41.82 26.09
N HIS A 67 -43.84 -42.89 25.40
CA HIS A 67 -43.86 -44.26 25.91
C HIS A 67 -42.63 -45.07 25.46
N GLY A 68 -41.75 -44.49 24.63
CA GLY A 68 -40.56 -45.14 24.08
C GLY A 68 -40.82 -45.99 22.83
N GLU A 69 -42.02 -45.94 22.25
CA GLU A 69 -42.35 -46.65 21.01
C GLU A 69 -41.85 -45.85 19.81
N VAL A 70 -41.21 -46.52 18.84
CA VAL A 70 -40.65 -45.86 17.65
C VAL A 70 -41.79 -45.42 16.72
N VAL A 71 -42.00 -44.11 16.63
CA VAL A 71 -43.07 -43.50 15.82
C VAL A 71 -42.57 -43.04 14.44
N GLY A 72 -41.26 -43.04 14.22
CA GLY A 72 -40.66 -42.71 12.94
C GLY A 72 -39.14 -42.68 12.99
N ARG A 73 -38.54 -42.26 11.88
CA ARG A 73 -37.11 -41.99 11.78
C ARG A 73 -36.83 -40.86 10.80
N TYR A 74 -35.72 -40.19 10.93
CA TYR A 74 -35.29 -39.17 9.98
C TYR A 74 -33.81 -39.32 9.62
N GLY A 75 -33.47 -38.99 8.38
CA GLY A 75 -32.11 -38.72 7.93
C GLY A 75 -31.92 -37.22 7.79
N VAL A 76 -30.71 -36.72 8.02
CA VAL A 76 -30.35 -35.31 7.87
C VAL A 76 -29.09 -35.22 7.02
N ARG A 77 -29.07 -34.27 6.08
CA ARG A 77 -27.88 -33.81 5.41
C ARG A 77 -27.78 -32.31 5.58
N ILE A 78 -26.58 -31.85 5.92
CA ILE A 78 -26.26 -30.43 6.01
C ILE A 78 -25.27 -30.14 4.89
N THR A 79 -25.46 -29.03 4.19
CA THR A 79 -24.58 -28.59 3.11
C THR A 79 -24.26 -27.14 3.31
N ASP A 80 -22.98 -26.82 3.23
CA ASP A 80 -22.50 -25.45 3.27
C ASP A 80 -22.79 -24.77 1.92
N GLU A 81 -23.55 -23.67 1.96
CA GLU A 81 -23.84 -22.90 0.75
C GLU A 81 -22.63 -22.05 0.32
N ALA A 82 -21.74 -21.65 1.24
CA ALA A 82 -20.48 -21.00 0.90
C ALA A 82 -19.51 -21.94 0.16
N GLY A 83 -19.69 -23.26 0.23
CA GLY A 83 -18.95 -24.21 -0.62
C GLY A 83 -19.35 -24.21 -2.10
N LYS A 84 -20.32 -23.37 -2.51
CA LYS A 84 -20.89 -23.31 -3.86
C LYS A 84 -20.68 -21.93 -4.50
N ALA A 85 -20.69 -21.88 -5.82
CA ALA A 85 -20.67 -20.63 -6.57
C ALA A 85 -21.98 -19.85 -6.40
N ASN A 86 -21.91 -18.57 -6.07
CA ASN A 86 -23.11 -17.74 -6.00
C ASN A 86 -23.48 -17.17 -7.36
N LEU A 87 -24.66 -17.52 -7.87
CA LEU A 87 -25.16 -17.05 -9.16
C LEU A 87 -25.40 -15.54 -9.22
N ASN A 88 -25.53 -14.89 -8.06
CA ASN A 88 -25.68 -13.44 -8.01
C ASN A 88 -24.38 -12.71 -8.30
N ILE A 89 -23.20 -13.33 -8.24
CA ILE A 89 -21.92 -12.66 -8.53
C ILE A 89 -21.04 -13.40 -9.55
N ALA A 90 -21.30 -14.69 -9.81
CA ALA A 90 -20.53 -15.47 -10.78
C ALA A 90 -20.68 -14.90 -12.20
N LEU A 91 -19.59 -14.94 -12.96
CA LEU A 91 -19.49 -14.37 -14.29
C LEU A 91 -19.62 -15.45 -15.35
N ALA A 92 -20.15 -15.11 -16.53
CA ALA A 92 -20.33 -16.13 -17.57
C ALA A 92 -18.99 -16.64 -18.12
N ASP A 93 -18.02 -15.74 -18.33
CA ASP A 93 -16.66 -16.04 -18.81
C ASP A 93 -15.69 -14.89 -18.39
N PRO A 94 -15.21 -14.89 -17.13
CA PRO A 94 -14.37 -13.81 -16.59
C PRO A 94 -13.08 -13.60 -17.39
N VAL A 95 -12.45 -14.70 -17.84
CA VAL A 95 -11.21 -14.65 -18.64
C VAL A 95 -11.42 -13.93 -19.98
N ALA A 96 -12.58 -14.14 -20.63
CA ALA A 96 -12.90 -13.44 -21.86
C ALA A 96 -13.27 -11.96 -21.64
N GLN A 97 -13.74 -11.62 -20.44
CA GLN A 97 -14.08 -10.27 -20.01
C GLN A 97 -12.85 -9.50 -19.48
N GLY A 98 -11.75 -10.18 -19.17
CA GLY A 98 -10.52 -9.55 -18.66
C GLY A 98 -10.52 -9.31 -17.15
N VAL A 99 -11.51 -9.86 -16.44
CA VAL A 99 -11.71 -9.68 -14.99
C VAL A 99 -11.48 -10.99 -14.24
N ASP A 100 -11.27 -10.91 -12.93
CA ASP A 100 -11.15 -12.08 -12.07
C ASP A 100 -12.51 -12.52 -11.51
N GLY A 101 -12.74 -13.84 -11.42
CA GLY A 101 -13.98 -14.32 -10.85
C GLY A 101 -14.23 -15.82 -10.95
N VAL A 102 -15.49 -16.17 -10.70
CA VAL A 102 -16.00 -17.54 -10.87
C VAL A 102 -16.50 -17.72 -12.30
N ASP A 103 -15.80 -18.54 -13.09
CA ASP A 103 -16.20 -18.95 -14.44
C ASP A 103 -17.37 -19.95 -14.39
N LEU A 104 -18.57 -19.40 -14.50
CA LEU A 104 -19.81 -20.15 -14.42
C LEU A 104 -19.97 -21.11 -15.60
N ALA A 105 -19.56 -20.74 -16.82
CA ALA A 105 -19.66 -21.61 -17.98
C ALA A 105 -18.81 -22.88 -17.81
N SER A 106 -17.57 -22.73 -17.37
CA SER A 106 -16.68 -23.86 -17.08
C SER A 106 -17.18 -24.69 -15.91
N LEU A 107 -17.67 -24.07 -14.83
CA LEU A 107 -18.24 -24.77 -13.69
C LEU A 107 -19.42 -25.67 -14.10
N LEU A 108 -20.40 -25.09 -14.79
CA LEU A 108 -21.59 -25.79 -15.25
C LEU A 108 -21.24 -26.92 -16.23
N SER A 109 -20.24 -26.72 -17.09
CA SER A 109 -19.76 -27.76 -17.99
C SER A 109 -19.15 -28.94 -17.23
N ARG A 110 -18.33 -28.69 -16.20
CA ARG A 110 -17.73 -29.75 -15.37
C ARG A 110 -18.78 -30.50 -14.55
N ALA A 111 -19.78 -29.77 -14.05
CA ALA A 111 -20.94 -30.33 -13.37
C ALA A 111 -21.93 -31.06 -14.31
N GLU A 112 -21.63 -31.18 -15.61
CA GLU A 112 -22.46 -31.81 -16.63
C GLU A 112 -23.87 -31.19 -16.75
N VAL A 113 -23.99 -29.88 -16.54
CA VAL A 113 -25.23 -29.14 -16.78
C VAL A 113 -25.37 -28.87 -18.28
N PRO A 114 -26.50 -29.23 -18.92
CA PRO A 114 -26.67 -29.06 -20.36
C PRO A 114 -26.71 -27.58 -20.76
N ASN A 115 -26.14 -27.26 -21.93
CA ASN A 115 -26.06 -25.90 -22.46
C ASN A 115 -25.34 -24.89 -21.52
N ALA A 116 -24.36 -25.37 -20.76
CA ALA A 116 -23.61 -24.62 -19.74
C ALA A 116 -23.30 -23.15 -20.12
N ALA A 117 -22.60 -22.92 -21.24
CA ALA A 117 -22.25 -21.56 -21.67
C ALA A 117 -23.46 -20.66 -21.94
N SER A 118 -24.49 -21.17 -22.64
CA SER A 118 -25.70 -20.40 -22.90
C SER A 118 -26.51 -20.12 -21.62
N LEU A 119 -26.50 -21.05 -20.68
CA LEU A 119 -27.13 -20.85 -19.37
C LEU A 119 -26.37 -19.82 -18.54
N ALA A 120 -25.03 -19.88 -18.53
CA ALA A 120 -24.20 -18.92 -17.82
C ALA A 120 -24.44 -17.48 -18.32
N SER A 121 -24.41 -17.24 -19.63
CA SER A 121 -24.74 -15.93 -20.20
C SER A 121 -26.19 -15.50 -19.92
N ALA A 122 -27.14 -16.43 -19.85
CA ALA A 122 -28.52 -16.11 -19.52
C ALA A 122 -28.70 -15.74 -18.04
N ILE A 123 -27.93 -16.35 -17.14
CA ILE A 123 -27.90 -16.01 -15.71
C ILE A 123 -27.30 -14.62 -15.52
N GLU A 124 -26.17 -14.33 -16.17
CA GLU A 124 -25.53 -13.03 -16.13
C GLU A 124 -26.43 -11.92 -16.70
N GLY A 125 -26.97 -12.11 -17.91
CA GLY A 125 -27.88 -11.15 -18.52
C GLY A 125 -29.24 -11.02 -17.81
N PHE A 126 -29.62 -11.96 -16.94
CA PHE A 126 -30.77 -11.76 -16.05
C PHE A 126 -30.47 -10.74 -14.95
N ARG A 127 -29.22 -10.70 -14.47
CA ARG A 127 -28.80 -9.75 -13.42
C ARG A 127 -28.81 -8.32 -13.92
N TYR A 128 -28.31 -8.09 -15.13
CA TYR A 128 -28.19 -6.76 -15.75
C TYR A 128 -29.49 -6.24 -16.39
N GLY A 129 -30.65 -6.74 -15.97
CA GLY A 129 -31.94 -6.20 -16.41
C GLY A 129 -32.23 -6.26 -17.93
N GLU A 130 -33.02 -5.30 -18.41
CA GLU A 130 -33.43 -5.19 -19.81
C GLU A 130 -32.41 -4.44 -20.68
N ASP A 131 -31.62 -3.54 -20.11
CA ASP A 131 -30.57 -2.82 -20.84
C ASP A 131 -29.33 -3.69 -21.09
N GLY A 132 -29.09 -4.67 -20.21
CA GLY A 132 -28.02 -5.64 -20.33
C GLY A 132 -26.66 -5.12 -19.86
N GLU A 133 -26.64 -3.97 -19.19
CA GLU A 133 -25.43 -3.35 -18.63
C GLU A 133 -25.48 -3.46 -17.09
N PRO A 134 -24.36 -3.76 -16.42
CA PRO A 134 -24.31 -3.78 -14.97
C PRO A 134 -24.55 -2.38 -14.38
N GLY A 135 -25.24 -2.29 -13.24
CA GLY A 135 -25.33 -1.03 -12.51
C GLY A 135 -26.24 0.01 -13.17
N LEU A 136 -25.79 1.26 -13.22
CA LEU A 136 -26.44 2.36 -13.96
C LEU A 136 -25.79 2.52 -15.32
N ALA A 137 -26.48 2.07 -16.37
CA ALA A 137 -26.00 2.18 -17.75
C ALA A 137 -25.34 3.54 -18.10
N GLY A 138 -24.06 3.49 -18.44
CA GLY A 138 -23.21 4.62 -18.81
C GLY A 138 -22.62 5.40 -17.64
N VAL A 139 -22.59 4.84 -16.43
CA VAL A 139 -22.06 5.46 -15.22
C VAL A 139 -21.02 4.55 -14.58
N ASP A 140 -19.83 5.10 -14.34
CA ASP A 140 -18.79 4.52 -13.49
C ASP A 140 -19.28 4.47 -12.02
N ASP A 141 -19.80 3.32 -11.62
CA ASP A 141 -20.59 3.17 -10.39
C ASP A 141 -19.75 2.98 -9.12
N ASP A 142 -18.48 2.58 -9.25
CA ASP A 142 -17.51 2.41 -8.17
C ASP A 142 -16.36 3.45 -8.21
N GLY A 143 -16.17 4.15 -9.33
CA GLY A 143 -15.31 5.31 -9.49
C GLY A 143 -13.89 4.97 -9.95
N ASP A 144 -13.70 3.84 -10.63
CA ASP A 144 -12.38 3.37 -11.07
C ASP A 144 -11.95 3.90 -12.45
N GLY A 145 -12.85 4.58 -13.16
CA GLY A 145 -12.62 5.23 -14.45
C GLY A 145 -13.11 4.44 -15.67
N GLU A 146 -13.54 3.21 -15.49
CA GLU A 146 -14.22 2.42 -16.51
C GLU A 146 -15.75 2.53 -16.34
N VAL A 147 -16.51 2.05 -17.33
CA VAL A 147 -17.98 2.25 -17.36
C VAL A 147 -18.63 0.96 -17.83
N ASP A 148 -19.70 0.56 -17.15
CA ASP A 148 -20.49 -0.65 -17.42
C ASP A 148 -19.66 -1.94 -17.24
N GLU A 149 -18.73 -1.96 -16.28
CA GLU A 149 -17.91 -3.13 -15.96
C GLU A 149 -18.64 -4.17 -15.07
N PRO A 150 -18.37 -5.48 -15.20
CA PRO A 150 -19.13 -6.51 -14.49
C PRO A 150 -19.21 -6.40 -12.96
N ASP A 151 -18.24 -5.74 -12.34
CA ASP A 151 -18.10 -5.45 -10.90
C ASP A 151 -18.90 -4.22 -10.42
N GLU A 152 -19.37 -3.35 -11.33
CA GLU A 152 -20.34 -2.30 -11.01
C GLU A 152 -21.67 -2.88 -10.48
N TYR A 153 -22.01 -4.11 -10.87
CA TYR A 153 -23.20 -4.81 -10.38
C TYR A 153 -23.07 -5.19 -8.90
N GLN A 154 -23.95 -4.62 -8.06
CA GLN A 154 -24.00 -4.89 -6.62
C GLN A 154 -25.28 -5.61 -6.19
N SER A 155 -25.20 -6.93 -5.99
CA SER A 155 -26.37 -7.78 -5.62
C SER A 155 -27.15 -7.34 -4.36
N ARG A 156 -26.55 -6.54 -3.48
CA ARG A 156 -27.20 -6.00 -2.27
C ARG A 156 -27.63 -4.55 -2.38
N ALA A 157 -27.13 -3.83 -3.38
CA ALA A 157 -27.42 -2.44 -3.66
C ALA A 157 -27.70 -2.29 -5.16
N LEU A 158 -28.73 -3.01 -5.64
CA LEU A 158 -29.11 -3.03 -7.06
C LEU A 158 -29.32 -1.60 -7.56
N ARG A 159 -28.75 -1.29 -8.72
CA ARG A 159 -28.90 0.00 -9.40
C ARG A 159 -29.67 -0.20 -10.72
N GLY A 160 -30.12 0.89 -11.33
CA GLY A 160 -30.82 0.80 -12.63
C GLY A 160 -32.01 -0.15 -12.66
N ASP A 161 -32.01 -1.08 -13.61
CA ASP A 161 -32.96 -2.18 -13.72
C ASP A 161 -32.36 -3.56 -13.36
N ASP A 162 -31.22 -3.54 -12.64
CA ASP A 162 -30.56 -4.72 -12.12
C ASP A 162 -31.51 -5.59 -11.29
N GLN A 163 -31.29 -6.90 -11.35
CA GLN A 163 -32.04 -7.91 -10.65
C GLN A 163 -31.09 -8.90 -9.97
N ARG A 164 -31.58 -9.55 -8.92
CA ARG A 164 -30.89 -10.68 -8.30
C ARG A 164 -31.81 -11.87 -8.20
N PHE A 165 -31.22 -13.05 -8.16
CA PHE A 165 -31.94 -14.27 -7.84
C PHE A 165 -32.29 -14.30 -6.35
N GLU A 166 -33.58 -14.47 -6.05
CA GLU A 166 -34.07 -14.63 -4.67
C GLU A 166 -34.15 -16.11 -4.28
N ASN A 167 -34.18 -17.01 -5.27
CA ASN A 167 -34.14 -18.46 -5.10
C ASN A 167 -33.52 -19.14 -6.34
N LEU A 168 -33.02 -20.36 -6.17
CA LEU A 168 -32.37 -21.09 -7.25
C LEU A 168 -33.36 -21.52 -8.35
N GLU A 169 -34.64 -21.73 -8.02
CA GLU A 169 -35.68 -22.17 -8.95
C GLU A 169 -35.99 -21.12 -10.04
N GLU A 170 -35.64 -19.85 -9.85
CA GLU A 170 -35.76 -18.81 -10.88
C GLU A 170 -34.93 -19.12 -12.14
N VAL A 171 -33.85 -19.88 -12.02
CA VAL A 171 -33.05 -20.34 -13.17
C VAL A 171 -33.87 -21.20 -14.15
N LEU A 172 -34.93 -21.86 -13.67
CA LEU A 172 -35.85 -22.64 -14.53
C LEU A 172 -36.64 -21.76 -15.52
N GLN A 173 -36.68 -20.44 -15.31
CA GLN A 173 -37.29 -19.49 -16.23
C GLN A 173 -36.37 -19.14 -17.40
N LEU A 174 -35.06 -19.26 -17.18
CA LEU A 174 -34.01 -18.94 -18.16
C LEU A 174 -33.72 -20.13 -19.08
N ALA A 175 -33.82 -21.35 -18.56
CA ALA A 175 -33.58 -22.57 -19.32
C ALA A 175 -34.53 -23.71 -18.93
N GLU A 176 -34.86 -24.53 -19.93
CA GLU A 176 -35.59 -25.79 -19.73
C GLU A 176 -34.65 -26.87 -19.12
N LEU A 177 -34.34 -26.74 -17.83
CA LEU A 177 -33.60 -27.75 -17.08
C LEU A 177 -34.56 -28.85 -16.61
N ASP A 178 -34.18 -30.11 -16.84
CA ASP A 178 -34.88 -31.22 -16.19
C ASP A 178 -34.45 -31.36 -14.71
N ALA A 179 -35.13 -32.26 -13.99
CA ALA A 179 -34.87 -32.44 -12.56
C ALA A 179 -33.46 -32.98 -12.26
N GLU A 180 -32.78 -33.64 -13.20
CA GLU A 180 -31.41 -34.11 -13.01
C GLU A 180 -30.41 -32.95 -13.20
N ALA A 181 -30.56 -32.19 -14.29
CA ALA A 181 -29.77 -31.00 -14.55
C ALA A 181 -29.89 -29.95 -13.44
N PHE A 182 -31.11 -29.71 -12.93
CA PHE A 182 -31.32 -28.78 -11.81
C PHE A 182 -30.68 -29.27 -10.51
N ARG A 183 -30.67 -30.59 -10.25
CA ARG A 183 -29.92 -31.15 -9.10
C ARG A 183 -28.41 -30.96 -9.26
N LYS A 184 -27.86 -31.20 -10.45
CA LYS A 184 -26.45 -30.96 -10.76
C LYS A 184 -26.07 -29.49 -10.55
N LEU A 185 -26.93 -28.56 -10.99
CA LEU A 185 -26.76 -27.13 -10.72
C LEU A 185 -26.73 -26.84 -9.21
N GLY A 186 -27.72 -27.30 -8.44
CA GLY A 186 -27.81 -27.04 -7.00
C GLY A 186 -26.71 -27.70 -6.15
N ALA A 187 -25.95 -28.63 -6.73
CA ALA A 187 -24.77 -29.23 -6.10
C ALA A 187 -23.53 -28.33 -6.17
N VAL A 188 -23.44 -27.44 -7.16
CA VAL A 188 -22.27 -26.57 -7.39
C VAL A 188 -22.57 -25.08 -7.29
N ALA A 189 -23.84 -24.68 -7.33
CA ALA A 189 -24.27 -23.30 -7.33
C ALA A 189 -25.37 -23.01 -6.29
N THR A 190 -25.43 -21.75 -5.86
CA THR A 190 -26.39 -21.20 -4.90
C THR A 190 -26.73 -19.76 -5.22
N VAL A 191 -27.71 -19.19 -4.52
CA VAL A 191 -28.00 -17.75 -4.51
C VAL A 191 -27.84 -17.15 -3.11
N TYR A 192 -27.53 -18.01 -2.12
CA TYR A 192 -27.64 -17.67 -0.70
C TYR A 192 -26.29 -17.45 -0.01
N SER A 193 -25.15 -17.79 -0.64
CA SER A 193 -23.86 -17.73 0.04
C SER A 193 -23.41 -16.29 0.30
N TRP A 194 -22.99 -16.05 1.53
CA TRP A 194 -22.34 -14.83 1.97
C TRP A 194 -21.51 -15.11 3.23
N ASP A 195 -20.57 -14.22 3.52
CA ASP A 195 -19.72 -14.24 4.72
C ASP A 195 -19.87 -12.93 5.50
N ALA A 196 -19.87 -13.01 6.83
CA ALA A 196 -19.86 -11.81 7.66
C ALA A 196 -18.51 -11.12 7.47
N ASN A 197 -18.48 -9.79 7.38
CA ASN A 197 -17.19 -9.09 7.23
C ASN A 197 -16.46 -8.92 8.57
N LEU A 198 -16.21 -10.06 9.18
CA LEU A 198 -15.47 -10.21 10.41
C LEU A 198 -14.15 -10.94 10.11
N SER A 199 -13.16 -10.86 10.96
CA SER A 199 -12.03 -11.77 10.95
C SER A 199 -12.39 -13.09 11.63
N VAL A 200 -11.52 -14.09 11.55
CA VAL A 200 -11.67 -15.41 12.20
C VAL A 200 -11.74 -15.28 13.73
N THR A 201 -11.27 -14.16 14.31
CA THR A 201 -11.39 -13.86 15.74
C THR A 201 -12.71 -13.15 16.09
N GLY A 202 -13.57 -12.90 15.09
CA GLY A 202 -14.88 -12.27 15.24
C GLY A 202 -14.84 -10.74 15.31
N GLN A 203 -13.71 -10.10 15.04
CA GLN A 203 -13.61 -8.64 14.98
C GLN A 203 -14.06 -8.13 13.60
N PRO A 204 -14.72 -6.97 13.46
CA PRO A 204 -14.93 -6.35 12.16
C PRO A 204 -13.62 -6.19 11.42
N ARG A 205 -13.60 -6.49 10.11
CA ARG A 205 -12.42 -6.24 9.30
C ARG A 205 -12.23 -4.75 9.08
N LEU A 206 -10.97 -4.32 9.02
CA LEU A 206 -10.57 -2.96 8.72
C LEU A 206 -10.62 -2.76 7.20
N ASN A 207 -11.41 -1.80 6.73
CA ASN A 207 -11.37 -1.43 5.32
C ASN A 207 -10.08 -0.66 5.02
N VAL A 208 -9.16 -1.25 4.25
CA VAL A 208 -7.84 -0.67 3.99
C VAL A 208 -7.94 0.61 3.15
N ASN A 209 -8.91 0.70 2.23
CA ASN A 209 -9.13 1.88 1.38
C ASN A 209 -9.55 3.13 2.18
N THR A 210 -9.99 2.95 3.43
CA THR A 210 -10.49 4.04 4.28
C THR A 210 -9.80 4.12 5.64
N ALA A 211 -8.90 3.19 5.94
CA ALA A 211 -8.13 3.18 7.18
C ALA A 211 -7.03 4.24 7.18
N THR A 212 -6.66 4.74 8.37
CA THR A 212 -5.41 5.51 8.50
C THR A 212 -4.22 4.57 8.70
N ALA A 213 -3.01 5.05 8.45
CA ALA A 213 -1.79 4.29 8.71
C ALA A 213 -1.69 3.80 10.18
N GLU A 214 -2.17 4.57 11.16
CA GLU A 214 -2.21 4.11 12.56
C GLU A 214 -3.20 2.96 12.80
N GLU A 215 -4.34 2.95 12.11
CA GLU A 215 -5.32 1.87 12.24
C GLU A 215 -4.79 0.58 11.63
N ILE A 216 -4.14 0.69 10.47
CA ILE A 216 -3.44 -0.42 9.82
C ILE A 216 -2.31 -0.92 10.73
N LEU A 217 -1.52 -0.01 11.32
CA LEU A 217 -0.47 -0.36 12.28
C LEU A 217 -1.02 -1.12 13.49
N VAL A 218 -2.17 -0.73 14.03
CA VAL A 218 -2.79 -1.47 15.15
C VAL A 218 -3.15 -2.89 14.72
N ALA A 219 -3.75 -3.07 13.54
CA ALA A 219 -4.08 -4.40 13.02
C ALA A 219 -2.81 -5.27 12.81
N LEU A 220 -1.74 -4.68 12.26
CA LEU A 220 -0.46 -5.35 12.08
C LEU A 220 0.20 -5.71 13.42
N LEU A 221 0.20 -4.82 14.41
CA LEU A 221 0.75 -5.10 15.74
C LEU A 221 -0.01 -6.19 16.51
N GLU A 222 -1.29 -6.39 16.21
CA GLU A 222 -2.13 -7.43 16.81
C GLU A 222 -1.89 -8.83 16.24
N LYS A 223 -1.35 -8.91 15.03
CA LYS A 223 -1.08 -10.19 14.38
C LYS A 223 0.42 -10.49 14.27
N GLY A 224 1.24 -9.46 14.27
CA GLY A 224 2.69 -9.54 14.07
C GLY A 224 3.08 -9.12 12.65
N GLY A 225 4.38 -9.08 12.41
CA GLY A 225 4.99 -8.70 11.15
C GLY A 225 6.44 -8.27 11.35
N GLU A 226 7.26 -8.36 10.31
CA GLU A 226 8.67 -8.00 10.44
C GLU A 226 8.84 -6.50 10.73
N ASN A 227 8.23 -5.65 9.90
CA ASN A 227 8.27 -4.19 10.04
C ASN A 227 6.87 -3.55 9.93
N PRO A 228 6.02 -3.68 10.97
CA PRO A 228 4.63 -3.26 10.90
C PRO A 228 4.47 -1.74 10.75
N TRP A 229 5.48 -0.93 11.11
CA TRP A 229 5.42 0.54 10.96
C TRP A 229 5.57 0.95 9.50
N GLN A 230 6.62 0.49 8.82
CA GLN A 230 6.83 0.82 7.41
C GLN A 230 5.71 0.22 6.56
N LEU A 231 5.31 -1.02 6.85
CA LEU A 231 4.22 -1.67 6.13
C LEU A 231 2.90 -0.89 6.28
N ALA A 232 2.57 -0.41 7.47
CA ALA A 232 1.34 0.37 7.67
C ALA A 232 1.35 1.70 6.90
N ALA A 233 2.49 2.40 6.89
CA ALA A 233 2.63 3.66 6.17
C ALA A 233 2.58 3.43 4.65
N ASN A 234 3.31 2.42 4.15
CA ASN A 234 3.25 2.01 2.75
C ASN A 234 1.84 1.60 2.34
N MET A 235 1.12 0.84 3.17
CA MET A 235 -0.24 0.40 2.85
C MET A 235 -1.22 1.56 2.73
N ALA A 236 -1.04 2.63 3.52
CA ALA A 236 -1.90 3.79 3.43
C ALA A 236 -1.67 4.55 2.11
N ASP A 237 -0.41 4.85 1.79
CA ASP A 237 -0.06 5.60 0.56
C ASP A 237 -0.28 4.75 -0.71
N TYR A 238 -0.14 3.43 -0.61
CA TYR A 238 -0.42 2.53 -1.73
C TYR A 238 -1.86 2.61 -2.21
N VAL A 239 -2.80 2.95 -1.32
CA VAL A 239 -4.25 2.89 -1.58
C VAL A 239 -4.93 4.26 -1.63
N ASP A 240 -4.26 5.33 -1.22
CA ASP A 240 -4.85 6.68 -1.24
C ASP A 240 -4.55 7.43 -2.54
N ALA A 241 -5.47 8.33 -2.91
CA ALA A 241 -5.46 9.02 -4.20
C ALA A 241 -4.91 10.45 -4.12
N ASP A 242 -4.61 10.96 -2.92
CA ASP A 242 -4.20 12.35 -2.72
C ASP A 242 -2.69 12.56 -2.75
N LEU A 243 -1.92 11.48 -2.91
CA LEU A 243 -0.45 11.50 -2.97
C LEU A 243 0.18 12.13 -1.71
N ALA A 244 -0.54 12.11 -0.58
CA ALA A 244 -0.14 12.81 0.63
C ALA A 244 0.51 11.84 1.62
N LEU A 245 1.83 11.96 1.73
CA LEU A 245 2.70 11.06 2.46
C LEU A 245 2.20 10.72 3.87
N SER A 246 1.76 9.48 4.06
CA SER A 246 1.34 8.95 5.36
C SER A 246 2.51 8.84 6.32
N LYS A 247 2.18 8.97 7.60
CA LYS A 247 3.16 8.96 8.69
C LYS A 247 2.63 8.13 9.84
N VAL A 248 3.49 7.29 10.41
CA VAL A 248 3.26 6.67 11.70
C VAL A 248 4.43 6.99 12.63
N VAL A 249 4.15 7.15 13.92
CA VAL A 249 5.22 7.39 14.90
C VAL A 249 5.57 6.09 15.60
N ARG A 250 6.80 5.62 15.38
CA ARG A 250 7.36 4.45 16.04
C ARG A 250 7.73 4.78 17.48
N HIS A 251 6.81 4.47 18.38
CA HIS A 251 7.06 4.42 19.82
C HIS A 251 7.36 2.98 20.23
N SER A 252 8.55 2.49 19.94
CA SER A 252 8.96 1.17 20.40
C SER A 252 10.35 1.19 21.00
N THR A 253 10.67 0.15 21.77
CA THR A 253 12.03 -0.07 22.26
C THR A 253 12.39 -1.52 21.99
N LEU A 254 13.31 -1.71 21.04
CA LEU A 254 13.90 -3.01 20.78
C LEU A 254 14.95 -3.31 21.87
N TYR A 255 14.73 -4.39 22.60
CA TYR A 255 15.72 -4.95 23.50
C TYR A 255 16.37 -6.14 22.81
N GLU A 256 17.63 -5.99 22.44
CA GLU A 256 18.41 -7.07 21.83
C GLU A 256 19.11 -7.91 22.91
N ILE A 257 19.08 -9.23 22.74
CA ILE A 257 19.83 -10.12 23.61
C ILE A 257 21.32 -10.00 23.29
N SER A 258 22.15 -9.74 24.30
CA SER A 258 23.61 -9.74 24.14
C SER A 258 24.18 -11.16 24.21
N ASN A 259 25.34 -11.40 23.58
CA ASN A 259 26.07 -12.67 23.71
C ASN A 259 26.36 -13.05 25.18
N GLN A 260 25.68 -14.08 25.68
CA GLN A 260 25.87 -14.69 27.00
C GLN A 260 26.69 -16.00 26.92
N GLY A 261 27.36 -16.26 25.79
CA GLY A 261 27.96 -17.55 25.45
C GLY A 261 26.91 -18.60 25.10
N THR A 262 27.35 -19.86 24.96
CA THR A 262 26.45 -21.00 24.73
C THR A 262 25.58 -21.26 25.96
N GLN A 263 24.26 -21.30 25.77
CA GLN A 263 23.28 -21.56 26.83
C GLN A 263 22.47 -22.80 26.47
N GLY A 264 22.82 -23.94 27.07
CA GLY A 264 22.20 -25.22 26.69
C GLY A 264 22.45 -25.56 25.22
N GLY A 265 21.38 -25.74 24.44
CA GLY A 265 21.43 -25.98 22.98
C GLY A 265 21.42 -24.71 22.12
N TRP A 266 21.54 -23.52 22.71
CA TRP A 266 21.54 -22.24 21.99
C TRP A 266 22.96 -21.72 21.77
N GLU A 267 23.30 -21.44 20.51
CA GLU A 267 24.59 -20.92 20.07
C GLU A 267 24.45 -19.49 19.55
N TRP A 268 25.34 -18.59 19.98
CA TRP A 268 25.37 -17.22 19.51
C TRP A 268 26.00 -17.12 18.11
N GLN A 269 25.35 -16.38 17.21
CA GLN A 269 25.82 -16.05 15.87
C GLN A 269 25.86 -14.52 15.72
N LEU A 270 26.74 -14.00 14.86
CA LEU A 270 26.99 -12.56 14.73
C LEU A 270 26.48 -11.94 13.42
N GLU A 271 26.06 -12.70 12.41
CA GLU A 271 25.94 -12.16 11.04
C GLU A 271 24.49 -12.14 10.52
N PRO A 272 24.00 -11.01 9.97
CA PRO A 272 24.52 -9.63 10.08
C PRO A 272 24.22 -8.97 11.46
N VAL A 273 23.30 -9.56 12.23
CA VAL A 273 22.91 -9.09 13.56
C VAL A 273 23.06 -10.23 14.57
N GLY A 274 23.43 -9.87 15.80
CA GLY A 274 23.59 -10.82 16.90
C GLY A 274 22.31 -11.57 17.24
N HIS A 275 22.34 -12.90 17.20
CA HIS A 275 21.20 -13.75 17.54
C HIS A 275 21.64 -15.09 18.12
N TYR A 276 20.71 -15.77 18.78
CA TYR A 276 20.87 -17.15 19.23
C TYR A 276 20.18 -18.11 18.28
N LEU A 277 20.87 -19.18 17.87
CA LEU A 277 20.36 -20.25 17.02
C LEU A 277 20.31 -21.57 17.81
N SER A 278 19.24 -22.35 17.64
CA SER A 278 19.13 -23.71 18.16
C SER A 278 18.37 -24.62 17.19
N THR A 279 18.70 -25.92 17.17
CA THR A 279 17.97 -26.93 16.36
C THR A 279 17.17 -27.91 17.21
N ALA A 280 17.36 -27.86 18.53
CA ALA A 280 16.59 -28.55 19.58
C ALA A 280 17.22 -28.15 20.92
N SER A 281 16.43 -27.72 21.89
CA SER A 281 16.96 -27.46 23.23
C SER A 281 16.12 -28.07 24.34
N GLU A 282 16.74 -28.95 25.14
CA GLU A 282 16.16 -29.42 26.42
C GLU A 282 16.20 -28.32 27.51
N THR A 283 17.02 -27.27 27.33
CA THR A 283 17.18 -26.18 28.31
C THR A 283 16.79 -24.84 27.68
N PRO A 284 15.76 -24.14 28.18
CA PRO A 284 15.38 -22.83 27.68
C PRO A 284 16.53 -21.82 27.79
N LEU A 285 16.63 -20.90 26.82
CA LEU A 285 17.43 -19.69 26.90
C LEU A 285 16.68 -18.71 27.81
N ALA A 286 17.20 -18.44 29.00
CA ALA A 286 16.62 -17.49 29.94
C ALA A 286 17.32 -16.14 29.87
N TRP A 287 16.56 -15.08 29.68
CA TRP A 287 17.06 -13.71 29.56
C TRP A 287 16.24 -12.76 30.40
N THR A 288 16.90 -12.04 31.32
CA THR A 288 16.27 -11.02 32.15
C THR A 288 16.69 -9.64 31.68
N LEU A 289 15.72 -8.78 31.37
CA LEU A 289 15.94 -7.39 30.96
C LEU A 289 15.23 -6.41 31.91
N SER A 290 15.73 -5.17 31.97
CA SER A 290 15.09 -4.09 32.72
C SER A 290 14.13 -3.33 31.82
N VAL A 291 12.85 -3.27 32.20
CA VAL A 291 11.77 -2.67 31.41
C VAL A 291 11.08 -1.55 32.20
N PRO A 292 10.63 -0.47 31.54
CA PRO A 292 9.81 0.54 32.18
C PRO A 292 8.45 -0.04 32.59
N PRO A 293 7.79 0.51 33.63
CA PRO A 293 6.42 0.13 33.93
C PRO A 293 5.46 0.63 32.84
N GLY A 294 4.41 -0.15 32.59
CA GLY A 294 3.35 0.23 31.66
C GLY A 294 2.71 -0.97 30.97
N THR A 295 1.65 -0.71 30.22
CA THR A 295 1.00 -1.72 29.38
C THR A 295 1.61 -1.67 28.00
N CYS A 296 2.30 -2.74 27.60
CA CYS A 296 2.99 -2.83 26.32
C CYS A 296 2.53 -4.07 25.55
N ARG A 297 2.43 -3.95 24.23
CA ARG A 297 2.49 -5.09 23.33
C ARG A 297 3.94 -5.57 23.23
N VAL A 298 4.14 -6.87 23.27
CA VAL A 298 5.47 -7.49 23.22
C VAL A 298 5.60 -8.25 21.91
N LEU A 299 6.46 -7.78 21.01
CA LEU A 299 6.81 -8.50 19.79
C LEU A 299 8.06 -9.33 20.02
N VAL A 300 8.05 -10.57 19.59
CA VAL A 300 9.19 -11.47 19.73
C VAL A 300 10.03 -11.39 18.46
N ARG A 301 11.33 -11.14 18.58
CA ARG A 301 12.22 -10.94 17.41
C ARG A 301 13.14 -12.16 17.22
N GLY A 302 13.19 -12.65 15.98
CA GLY A 302 14.04 -13.74 15.50
C GLY A 302 14.75 -13.38 14.20
N LEU A 303 15.19 -14.39 13.43
CA LEU A 303 15.59 -14.18 12.04
C LEU A 303 14.35 -14.25 11.13
N PRO A 304 14.29 -13.46 10.05
CA PRO A 304 13.21 -13.54 9.07
C PRO A 304 13.00 -14.97 8.55
N GLY A 305 11.74 -15.39 8.43
CA GLY A 305 11.37 -16.75 7.99
C GLY A 305 11.76 -17.89 8.95
N THR A 306 12.15 -17.59 10.19
CA THR A 306 12.48 -18.62 11.21
C THR A 306 11.51 -18.63 12.38
N LYS A 307 11.39 -19.80 13.02
CA LYS A 307 10.72 -19.94 14.31
C LYS A 307 11.54 -19.25 15.40
N VAL A 308 10.89 -18.66 16.38
CA VAL A 308 11.52 -18.33 17.66
C VAL A 308 11.40 -19.53 18.62
N GLY A 309 10.31 -20.30 18.52
CA GLY A 309 10.00 -21.45 19.36
C GLY A 309 9.03 -21.10 20.48
N ASP A 310 9.08 -21.86 21.57
CA ASP A 310 8.23 -21.67 22.73
C ASP A 310 8.75 -20.51 23.58
N VAL A 311 7.96 -19.45 23.72
CA VAL A 311 8.32 -18.25 24.47
C VAL A 311 7.52 -18.20 25.75
N THR A 312 8.18 -17.97 26.88
CA THR A 312 7.53 -17.73 28.17
C THR A 312 7.89 -16.34 28.69
N ILE A 313 6.88 -15.51 28.95
CA ILE A 313 7.01 -14.19 29.55
C ILE A 313 5.95 -14.08 30.66
N ALA A 314 6.36 -13.63 31.85
CA ALA A 314 5.45 -13.45 32.99
C ALA A 314 4.60 -14.70 33.34
N GLU A 315 5.21 -15.90 33.25
CA GLU A 315 4.57 -17.21 33.49
C GLU A 315 3.52 -17.62 32.44
N GLU A 316 3.30 -16.82 31.40
CA GLU A 316 2.47 -17.18 30.24
C GLU A 316 3.36 -17.83 29.18
N LEU A 317 2.92 -18.95 28.61
CA LEU A 317 3.61 -19.70 27.57
C LEU A 317 2.89 -19.51 26.23
N ARG A 318 3.64 -19.13 25.20
CA ARG A 318 3.20 -19.10 23.80
C ARG A 318 4.05 -20.09 23.00
N PRO A 319 3.46 -21.20 22.52
CA PRO A 319 4.21 -22.21 21.78
C PRO A 319 4.47 -21.78 20.33
N SER A 320 5.58 -22.25 19.76
CA SER A 320 5.91 -22.14 18.31
C SER A 320 5.72 -20.75 17.67
N MET A 321 6.19 -19.70 18.35
CA MET A 321 6.11 -18.33 17.83
C MET A 321 7.01 -18.14 16.61
N ASP A 322 6.54 -17.37 15.63
CA ASP A 322 7.33 -16.90 14.47
C ASP A 322 8.10 -15.62 14.82
N ALA A 323 9.15 -15.31 14.05
CA ALA A 323 9.84 -14.03 14.16
C ALA A 323 8.88 -12.88 13.81
N GLY A 324 8.76 -11.88 14.69
CA GLY A 324 7.87 -10.74 14.54
C GLY A 324 6.45 -10.94 15.07
N GLU A 325 6.11 -12.15 15.54
CA GLU A 325 4.81 -12.45 16.12
C GLU A 325 4.61 -11.72 17.47
N THR A 326 3.36 -11.29 17.73
CA THR A 326 3.00 -10.67 19.00
C THR A 326 2.79 -11.73 20.08
N PHE A 327 3.48 -11.58 21.21
CA PHE A 327 3.25 -12.39 22.40
C PHE A 327 1.91 -12.03 23.06
N GLY A 328 1.45 -10.79 22.83
CA GLY A 328 0.25 -10.21 23.42
C GLY A 328 0.54 -8.92 24.18
N THR A 329 -0.48 -8.43 24.87
CA THR A 329 -0.39 -7.22 25.71
C THR A 329 -0.10 -7.62 27.14
N LEU A 330 0.97 -7.08 27.72
CA LEU A 330 1.40 -7.36 29.10
C LEU A 330 1.41 -6.07 29.93
N GLU A 331 0.91 -6.17 31.16
CA GLU A 331 1.11 -5.12 32.18
C GLU A 331 2.45 -5.37 32.87
N LEU A 332 3.44 -4.54 32.53
CA LEU A 332 4.78 -4.65 33.06
C LEU A 332 4.90 -3.85 34.36
N ALA A 333 5.16 -4.54 35.47
CA ALA A 333 5.55 -3.88 36.71
C ALA A 333 6.99 -3.36 36.59
N SER A 334 7.26 -2.16 37.10
CA SER A 334 8.60 -1.55 37.03
C SER A 334 9.67 -2.50 37.61
N GLY A 335 10.73 -2.76 36.84
CA GLY A 335 11.88 -3.52 37.36
C GLY A 335 12.50 -4.42 36.30
N THR A 336 11.97 -5.63 36.16
CA THR A 336 12.59 -6.69 35.35
C THR A 336 11.55 -7.57 34.69
N MET A 337 11.77 -7.92 33.43
CA MET A 337 11.04 -8.94 32.69
C MET A 337 11.98 -10.11 32.40
N THR A 338 11.52 -11.34 32.62
CA THR A 338 12.24 -12.55 32.23
C THR A 338 11.55 -13.16 31.02
N VAL A 339 12.33 -13.42 29.98
CA VAL A 339 11.94 -14.11 28.76
C VAL A 339 12.67 -15.45 28.75
N GLU A 340 11.92 -16.55 28.62
CA GLU A 340 12.48 -17.88 28.41
C GLU A 340 12.11 -18.39 27.02
N VAL A 341 13.08 -18.87 26.25
CA VAL A 341 12.86 -19.36 24.89
C VAL A 341 13.34 -20.80 24.76
N ALA A 342 12.46 -21.71 24.36
CA ALA A 342 12.78 -23.12 24.14
C ALA A 342 12.50 -23.52 22.69
N CYS A 343 13.49 -24.09 22.02
CA CYS A 343 13.30 -24.64 20.68
C CYS A 343 12.74 -26.06 20.76
N GLN A 344 11.40 -26.18 20.69
CA GLN A 344 10.66 -27.46 20.69
C GLN A 344 10.13 -27.85 19.31
N GLU A 345 10.61 -27.20 18.26
CA GLU A 345 10.18 -27.45 16.88
C GLU A 345 10.53 -28.87 16.40
N PRO A 346 9.79 -29.40 15.41
CA PRO A 346 10.09 -30.69 14.80
C PRO A 346 11.54 -30.79 14.31
N GLN A 347 12.09 -32.01 14.33
CA GLN A 347 13.48 -32.25 13.95
C GLN A 347 13.78 -31.70 12.54
N GLY A 348 14.73 -30.75 12.46
CA GLY A 348 15.14 -30.10 11.22
C GLY A 348 14.72 -28.64 11.09
N VAL A 349 13.82 -28.17 11.96
CA VAL A 349 13.45 -26.76 12.05
C VAL A 349 14.33 -26.08 13.10
N SER A 350 15.09 -25.07 12.71
CA SER A 350 15.89 -24.27 13.64
C SER A 350 15.09 -23.10 14.19
N CYS A 351 15.30 -22.79 15.47
CA CYS A 351 14.80 -21.59 16.09
C CYS A 351 15.90 -20.52 16.16
N ALA A 352 15.54 -19.26 15.89
CA ALA A 352 16.40 -18.11 16.09
C ALA A 352 15.74 -17.07 17.00
N PHE A 353 16.49 -16.57 17.98
CA PHE A 353 16.03 -15.54 18.92
C PHE A 353 17.02 -14.37 18.98
N ARG A 354 16.52 -13.17 18.69
CA ARG A 354 17.28 -11.91 18.71
C ARG A 354 16.90 -11.03 19.90
N GLY A 355 15.66 -11.10 20.37
CA GLY A 355 15.21 -10.27 21.48
C GLY A 355 13.71 -10.05 21.51
N VAL A 356 13.30 -8.97 22.18
CA VAL A 356 11.89 -8.56 22.26
C VAL A 356 11.78 -7.07 22.00
N GLU A 357 10.72 -6.66 21.33
CA GLU A 357 10.38 -5.27 21.11
C GLU A 357 9.13 -4.90 21.90
N LEU A 358 9.23 -3.83 22.69
CA LEU A 358 8.13 -3.34 23.51
C LEU A 358 7.48 -2.15 22.84
N VAL A 359 6.17 -2.23 22.62
CA VAL A 359 5.36 -1.15 22.02
C VAL A 359 4.33 -0.71 23.07
N PRO A 360 4.41 0.51 23.62
CA PRO A 360 3.42 1.02 24.55
C PRO A 360 2.03 1.04 23.91
N THR A 361 1.02 0.60 24.65
CA THR A 361 -0.39 0.69 24.20
C THR A 361 -0.93 2.12 24.27
N GLU A 362 -0.36 2.94 25.15
CA GLU A 362 -0.58 4.39 25.22
C GLU A 362 0.73 5.09 24.85
N PRO A 363 0.95 5.42 23.56
CA PRO A 363 2.18 6.07 23.13
C PRO A 363 2.33 7.45 23.80
N PRO A 364 3.56 7.86 24.15
CA PRO A 364 3.81 9.18 24.70
C PRO A 364 3.45 10.27 23.68
N THR A 365 2.93 11.40 24.16
CA THR A 365 2.56 12.57 23.30
C THR A 365 3.72 13.24 22.57
N SER A 366 4.96 12.83 22.81
CA SER A 366 6.17 13.40 22.20
C SER A 366 7.28 12.36 22.13
N GLY A 367 8.14 12.46 21.12
CA GLY A 367 9.23 11.53 20.85
C GLY A 367 8.84 10.44 19.84
N GLY A 368 9.68 9.43 19.69
CA GLY A 368 9.51 8.39 18.66
C GLY A 368 10.17 8.78 17.33
N THR A 369 10.42 7.77 16.51
CA THR A 369 10.92 7.93 15.13
C THR A 369 9.71 8.02 14.20
N VAL A 370 9.69 9.01 13.33
CA VAL A 370 8.63 9.12 12.32
C VAL A 370 8.94 8.12 11.23
N VAL A 371 7.98 7.29 10.85
CA VAL A 371 8.09 6.40 9.71
C VAL A 371 7.14 6.93 8.65
N ARG A 372 7.67 7.20 7.45
CA ARG A 372 6.93 7.74 6.31
C ARG A 372 6.62 6.61 5.34
N GLY A 373 5.47 6.67 4.69
CA GLY A 373 5.15 5.74 3.63
C GLY A 373 5.88 6.10 2.34
N ILE A 374 5.33 5.66 1.22
CA ILE A 374 5.95 5.79 -0.10
C ILE A 374 4.84 6.16 -1.05
N GLU A 375 4.99 7.31 -1.69
CA GLU A 375 4.05 7.81 -2.68
C GLU A 375 4.45 7.43 -4.10
N ALA A 376 3.49 7.51 -5.02
CA ALA A 376 3.76 7.34 -6.45
C ALA A 376 4.78 8.34 -7.00
N VAL A 377 4.87 9.57 -6.46
CA VAL A 377 5.89 10.53 -6.89
C VAL A 377 6.99 10.67 -5.86
N ARG A 378 8.23 10.47 -6.31
CA ARG A 378 9.42 10.53 -5.46
C ARG A 378 10.48 11.39 -6.13
N PHE A 379 11.36 12.00 -5.34
CA PHE A 379 12.61 12.51 -5.89
C PHE A 379 13.48 11.33 -6.37
N ASN A 380 14.07 11.47 -7.56
CA ASN A 380 14.88 10.43 -8.18
C ASN A 380 16.35 10.86 -8.39
N GLU A 381 16.58 12.10 -8.81
CA GLU A 381 17.92 12.63 -9.06
C GLU A 381 17.99 14.09 -8.63
N LEU A 382 19.15 14.52 -8.13
CA LEU A 382 19.42 15.91 -7.79
C LEU A 382 20.79 16.35 -8.27
N MET A 383 20.87 17.59 -8.75
CA MET A 383 22.14 18.27 -9.04
C MET A 383 22.26 19.48 -8.14
N VAL A 384 23.09 19.33 -7.11
CA VAL A 384 23.37 20.37 -6.11
C VAL A 384 24.79 20.88 -6.27
N SER A 385 24.95 22.21 -6.21
CA SER A 385 26.24 22.91 -6.27
C SER A 385 27.17 22.42 -7.41
N PRO A 386 26.73 22.43 -8.68
CA PRO A 386 27.50 21.98 -9.84
C PRO A 386 28.75 22.86 -10.08
N THR A 387 29.81 22.56 -9.34
CA THR A 387 31.04 23.37 -9.29
C THR A 387 32.31 22.50 -9.39
N ALA A 388 33.29 22.98 -10.14
CA ALA A 388 34.63 22.39 -10.25
C ALA A 388 35.73 23.37 -9.84
N GLU A 389 36.66 22.92 -9.01
CA GLU A 389 37.85 23.70 -8.62
C GLU A 389 39.12 23.34 -9.41
N TYR A 390 39.88 24.37 -9.76
CA TYR A 390 41.07 24.30 -10.58
C TYR A 390 42.24 25.04 -9.93
N ALA A 391 43.14 24.29 -9.30
CA ALA A 391 44.38 24.86 -8.76
C ALA A 391 45.28 25.40 -9.87
N VAL A 392 45.93 26.54 -9.63
CA VAL A 392 46.89 27.15 -10.58
C VAL A 392 48.10 26.26 -10.86
N SER A 393 48.45 25.37 -9.93
CA SER A 393 49.54 24.40 -10.07
C SER A 393 49.27 23.35 -11.15
N ALA A 394 47.99 23.12 -11.49
CA ALA A 394 47.57 22.21 -12.55
C ALA A 394 47.45 22.88 -13.94
N ALA A 395 47.59 24.21 -14.00
CA ALA A 395 47.46 24.96 -15.25
C ALA A 395 48.76 25.02 -16.04
N THR A 396 48.64 25.10 -17.37
CA THR A 396 49.72 25.60 -18.22
C THR A 396 49.78 27.12 -18.09
N PHE A 397 50.83 27.62 -17.41
CA PHE A 397 51.03 29.04 -17.15
C PHE A 397 51.84 29.73 -18.25
N SER A 398 51.30 30.81 -18.80
CA SER A 398 51.98 31.71 -19.74
C SER A 398 52.06 33.12 -19.15
N ARG A 399 53.29 33.56 -18.84
CA ARG A 399 53.54 34.85 -18.17
C ARG A 399 53.15 36.08 -19.00
N GLY A 400 53.03 35.95 -20.32
CA GLY A 400 52.73 37.08 -21.21
C GLY A 400 53.74 38.23 -21.04
N ASN A 401 53.23 39.44 -20.82
CA ASN A 401 54.03 40.65 -20.55
C ASN A 401 54.06 41.04 -19.05
N SER A 402 53.71 40.11 -18.17
CA SER A 402 53.52 40.38 -16.74
C SER A 402 54.71 39.98 -15.86
N ASP A 403 54.66 40.44 -14.60
CA ASP A 403 55.58 40.01 -13.56
C ASP A 403 55.04 38.83 -12.71
N TRP A 404 53.92 38.20 -13.09
CA TRP A 404 53.37 37.03 -12.39
C TRP A 404 54.45 35.96 -12.15
N SER A 405 54.53 35.44 -10.93
CA SER A 405 55.43 34.37 -10.50
C SER A 405 54.66 33.36 -9.67
N CYS A 406 54.66 32.09 -10.09
CA CYS A 406 53.98 30.99 -9.41
C CYS A 406 54.96 30.16 -8.59
N ASP A 407 54.66 29.96 -7.31
CA ASP A 407 55.39 29.10 -6.39
C ASP A 407 54.42 28.07 -5.78
N GLY A 408 54.49 26.83 -6.26
CA GLY A 408 53.54 25.78 -5.89
C GLY A 408 52.10 26.13 -6.23
N ALA A 409 51.24 26.19 -5.22
CA ALA A 409 49.81 26.43 -5.35
C ALA A 409 49.41 27.92 -5.41
N MET A 410 50.36 28.85 -5.33
CA MET A 410 50.07 30.29 -5.29
C MET A 410 50.90 31.06 -6.32
N CYS A 411 50.24 31.87 -7.12
CA CYS A 411 50.85 32.84 -8.00
C CYS A 411 50.76 34.24 -7.42
N THR A 412 51.81 35.05 -7.58
CA THR A 412 51.87 36.43 -7.10
C THR A 412 52.28 37.37 -8.21
N ASN A 413 51.75 38.60 -8.21
CA ASN A 413 52.14 39.63 -9.16
C ASN A 413 52.33 40.98 -8.47
N THR A 414 53.56 41.50 -8.57
CA THR A 414 53.95 42.82 -8.05
C THR A 414 53.99 43.89 -9.14
N GLY A 415 54.09 43.51 -10.43
CA GLY A 415 54.24 44.42 -11.56
C GLY A 415 52.96 44.69 -12.36
N VAL A 416 53.12 45.13 -13.61
CA VAL A 416 52.01 45.40 -14.56
C VAL A 416 52.03 44.32 -15.64
N GLY A 417 50.86 43.96 -16.15
CA GLY A 417 50.73 43.05 -17.30
C GLY A 417 49.73 41.93 -17.04
N THR A 418 49.56 41.08 -18.05
CA THR A 418 48.60 39.97 -18.04
C THR A 418 49.33 38.64 -18.21
N ALA A 419 48.94 37.65 -17.39
CA ALA A 419 49.31 36.25 -17.60
C ALA A 419 48.06 35.42 -17.88
N THR A 420 48.26 34.23 -18.46
CA THR A 420 47.21 33.29 -18.81
C THR A 420 47.48 31.93 -18.18
N TRP A 421 46.44 31.32 -17.64
CA TRP A 421 46.43 29.94 -17.13
C TRP A 421 45.48 29.14 -18.02
N GLU A 422 45.98 28.09 -18.67
CA GLU A 422 45.16 27.15 -19.45
C GLU A 422 45.06 25.82 -18.70
N TRP A 423 43.85 25.37 -18.40
CA TRP A 423 43.60 24.04 -17.87
C TRP A 423 43.11 23.12 -18.97
N ARG A 424 43.46 21.84 -18.86
CA ARG A 424 42.98 20.78 -19.73
C ARG A 424 42.50 19.63 -18.87
N THR A 425 41.27 19.20 -19.08
CA THR A 425 40.63 18.14 -18.31
C THR A 425 40.11 17.05 -19.21
N ARG A 426 40.00 15.83 -18.68
CA ARG A 426 39.54 14.65 -19.43
C ARG A 426 38.33 14.05 -18.74
N ALA A 427 37.39 13.52 -19.51
CA ALA A 427 36.26 12.77 -18.99
C ALA A 427 36.74 11.68 -18.03
N GLY A 428 36.05 11.52 -16.89
CA GLY A 428 36.43 10.62 -15.80
C GLY A 428 37.48 11.17 -14.81
N GLN A 429 37.97 12.40 -14.99
CA GLN A 429 38.74 13.08 -13.93
C GLN A 429 37.81 13.81 -12.97
N SER A 430 38.20 13.90 -11.70
CA SER A 430 37.40 14.54 -10.65
C SER A 430 37.11 16.03 -10.88
N ASN A 431 37.85 16.69 -11.77
CA ASN A 431 37.68 18.09 -12.11
C ASN A 431 37.28 18.30 -13.58
N TYR A 432 36.74 17.28 -14.24
CA TYR A 432 36.27 17.42 -15.62
C TYR A 432 35.13 18.42 -15.72
N ALA A 433 35.29 19.48 -16.52
CA ALA A 433 34.19 20.34 -16.94
C ALA A 433 33.79 19.98 -18.39
N PRO A 434 32.52 19.64 -18.66
CA PRO A 434 31.99 19.52 -20.00
C PRO A 434 32.22 20.78 -20.87
N PRO A 435 32.14 20.67 -22.21
CA PRO A 435 32.09 21.85 -23.06
C PRO A 435 30.84 22.69 -22.74
N GLY A 436 30.99 23.99 -22.53
CA GLY A 436 29.86 24.81 -22.10
C GLY A 436 30.27 26.21 -21.68
N LYS A 437 29.30 26.99 -21.18
CA LYS A 437 29.52 28.27 -20.51
C LYS A 437 29.44 28.07 -19.00
N TYR A 438 30.29 28.77 -18.26
CA TYR A 438 30.41 28.63 -16.80
C TYR A 438 30.59 29.99 -16.14
N HIS A 439 30.05 30.13 -14.93
CA HIS A 439 30.46 31.19 -14.03
C HIS A 439 31.91 30.95 -13.59
N LEU A 440 32.70 32.03 -13.53
CA LEU A 440 34.09 31.96 -13.11
C LEU A 440 34.27 32.68 -11.78
N ARG A 441 34.66 31.95 -10.74
CA ARG A 441 35.14 32.52 -9.47
C ARG A 441 36.66 32.37 -9.38
N VAL A 442 37.30 33.37 -8.78
CA VAL A 442 38.77 33.36 -8.62
C VAL A 442 39.16 33.51 -7.16
N TYR A 443 40.13 32.70 -6.74
CA TYR A 443 40.60 32.66 -5.36
C TYR A 443 42.06 33.05 -5.29
N GLY A 444 42.38 33.91 -4.33
CA GLY A 444 43.75 34.33 -4.02
C GLY A 444 44.06 34.14 -2.54
N GLN A 445 44.92 34.99 -1.98
CA GLN A 445 45.04 35.10 -0.54
C GLN A 445 43.78 35.78 0.04
N LEU A 446 43.23 35.25 1.15
CA LEU A 446 42.04 35.81 1.80
C LEU A 446 42.17 37.33 2.02
N GLY A 447 41.16 38.09 1.59
CA GLY A 447 41.13 39.56 1.64
C GLY A 447 42.02 40.30 0.64
N SER A 448 42.71 39.59 -0.25
CA SER A 448 43.59 40.19 -1.27
C SER A 448 42.92 40.25 -2.64
N ALA A 449 43.38 41.19 -3.47
CA ALA A 449 43.00 41.26 -4.88
C ALA A 449 43.63 40.11 -5.67
N VAL A 450 42.85 39.51 -6.57
CA VAL A 450 43.28 38.49 -7.53
C VAL A 450 43.67 39.13 -8.86
N GLY A 451 42.85 40.06 -9.35
CA GLY A 451 43.15 40.90 -10.51
C GLY A 451 42.00 41.05 -11.49
N LYS A 452 42.29 41.64 -12.66
CA LYS A 452 41.32 41.85 -13.74
C LYS A 452 41.29 40.64 -14.65
N VAL A 453 40.20 39.88 -14.64
CA VAL A 453 40.02 38.74 -15.54
C VAL A 453 39.59 39.27 -16.92
N ASN A 454 40.39 39.02 -17.95
CA ASN A 454 40.27 39.63 -19.29
C ASN A 454 40.47 41.16 -19.31
N SER A 455 40.88 41.70 -20.47
CA SER A 455 41.21 43.12 -20.60
C SER A 455 39.96 44.00 -20.53
N GLY A 456 39.72 44.65 -19.38
CA GLY A 456 38.65 45.65 -19.23
C GLY A 456 37.74 45.46 -18.02
N SER A 457 37.82 44.32 -17.33
CA SER A 457 36.99 44.02 -16.16
C SER A 457 37.39 44.78 -14.89
N ALA A 458 36.50 44.73 -13.89
CA ALA A 458 36.80 45.14 -12.53
C ALA A 458 37.89 44.25 -11.90
N VAL A 459 38.56 44.77 -10.86
CA VAL A 459 39.52 43.97 -10.09
C VAL A 459 38.71 43.04 -9.19
N LEU A 460 38.89 41.73 -9.37
CA LEU A 460 38.30 40.71 -8.50
C LEU A 460 39.17 40.49 -7.26
N PHE A 461 38.52 40.19 -6.14
CA PHE A 461 39.12 39.77 -4.87
C PHE A 461 38.91 38.26 -4.65
N HIS A 462 39.61 37.71 -3.66
CA HIS A 462 39.44 36.31 -3.28
C HIS A 462 37.96 35.94 -3.10
N GLY A 463 37.50 34.92 -3.83
CA GLY A 463 36.14 34.40 -3.78
C GLY A 463 35.13 35.15 -4.65
N GLN A 464 35.53 36.25 -5.30
CA GLN A 464 34.60 36.99 -6.16
C GLN A 464 34.43 36.33 -7.52
N ARG A 465 33.19 36.37 -7.99
CA ARG A 465 32.78 35.96 -9.33
C ARG A 465 33.09 37.03 -10.37
N HIS A 466 33.38 36.59 -11.58
CA HIS A 466 33.53 37.43 -12.75
C HIS A 466 32.17 37.69 -13.43
N ASP A 467 31.90 38.92 -13.85
CA ASP A 467 30.61 39.34 -14.44
C ASP A 467 30.26 38.68 -15.79
N ALA A 468 31.24 38.05 -16.46
CA ALA A 468 31.02 37.37 -17.73
C ALA A 468 31.34 35.88 -17.62
N THR A 469 30.58 35.07 -18.33
CA THR A 469 30.75 33.62 -18.41
C THR A 469 32.02 33.24 -19.16
N LEU A 470 32.56 32.07 -18.82
CA LEU A 470 33.74 31.48 -19.42
C LEU A 470 33.34 30.30 -20.30
N ILE A 471 33.89 30.22 -21.51
CA ILE A 471 33.63 29.10 -22.42
C ILE A 471 34.69 28.01 -22.20
N VAL A 472 34.25 26.81 -21.86
CA VAL A 472 35.03 25.58 -21.93
C VAL A 472 34.80 24.96 -23.30
N VAL A 473 35.87 24.65 -24.02
CA VAL A 473 35.79 24.09 -25.38
C VAL A 473 36.34 22.67 -25.41
N GLU A 474 35.70 21.81 -26.22
CA GLU A 474 36.25 20.50 -26.54
C GLU A 474 37.55 20.65 -27.33
N VAL A 475 38.53 19.82 -26.98
CA VAL A 475 39.80 19.69 -27.70
C VAL A 475 39.60 18.59 -28.74
N PRO A 476 39.64 18.91 -30.06
CA PRO A 476 39.45 17.92 -31.10
C PRO A 476 40.45 16.76 -30.93
N GLN A 477 39.94 15.54 -30.78
CA GLN A 477 40.74 14.33 -30.72
C GLN A 477 40.86 13.71 -32.12
N ALA A 478 42.01 13.11 -32.41
CA ALA A 478 42.23 12.41 -33.68
C ALA A 478 41.65 10.98 -33.68
N ASP A 479 41.27 10.48 -32.51
CA ASP A 479 40.78 9.13 -32.26
C ASP A 479 39.55 9.22 -31.36
N GLU A 480 38.39 8.80 -31.87
CA GLU A 480 37.11 8.80 -31.14
C GLU A 480 37.11 7.90 -29.91
N GLN A 481 38.08 6.98 -29.78
CA GLN A 481 38.20 6.11 -28.60
C GLN A 481 38.91 6.78 -27.42
N GLN A 482 39.54 7.95 -27.62
CA GLN A 482 40.15 8.68 -26.51
C GLN A 482 39.09 9.38 -25.68
N PRO A 483 39.22 9.40 -24.33
CA PRO A 483 38.29 10.13 -23.49
C PRO A 483 38.23 11.60 -23.93
N LYS A 484 37.02 12.15 -24.03
CA LYS A 484 36.78 13.55 -24.39
C LYS A 484 37.65 14.45 -23.51
N GLN A 485 38.30 15.42 -24.13
CA GLN A 485 39.17 16.37 -23.45
C GLN A 485 38.64 17.78 -23.66
N THR A 486 38.56 18.55 -22.59
CA THR A 486 38.14 19.95 -22.61
C THR A 486 39.28 20.88 -22.20
N LYS A 487 39.16 22.15 -22.56
CA LYS A 487 40.10 23.18 -22.11
C LYS A 487 39.40 24.52 -21.91
N PHE A 488 39.95 25.31 -21.01
CA PHE A 488 39.60 26.73 -20.84
C PHE A 488 40.84 27.53 -20.45
N SER A 489 40.75 28.86 -20.57
CA SER A 489 41.86 29.74 -20.23
C SER A 489 41.37 30.97 -19.48
N VAL A 490 42.05 31.31 -18.39
CA VAL A 490 41.79 32.52 -17.62
C VAL A 490 42.98 33.46 -17.78
N ALA A 491 42.73 34.69 -18.21
CA ALA A 491 43.76 35.72 -18.34
C ALA A 491 43.60 36.76 -17.22
N ILE A 492 44.60 36.91 -16.34
CA ILE A 492 44.53 37.83 -15.18
C ILE A 492 45.57 38.95 -15.34
N GLY A 493 45.06 40.17 -15.45
CA GLY A 493 45.82 41.40 -15.59
C GLY A 493 45.95 42.18 -14.28
N LYS A 494 47.09 42.86 -14.12
CA LYS A 494 47.34 43.86 -13.06
C LYS A 494 47.64 45.22 -13.67
N ALA A 495 47.00 46.28 -13.15
CA ALA A 495 47.24 47.66 -13.57
C ALA A 495 48.37 48.32 -12.76
N ALA A 496 48.87 49.45 -13.25
CA ALA A 496 49.94 50.19 -12.59
C ALA A 496 49.44 50.86 -11.29
N GLY A 497 50.16 50.65 -10.18
CA GLY A 497 49.89 51.30 -8.89
C GLY A 497 49.14 50.43 -7.85
N ASP A 498 48.72 49.22 -8.21
CA ASP A 498 47.98 48.32 -7.30
C ASP A 498 48.91 47.51 -6.37
N SER A 499 48.38 47.10 -5.21
CA SER A 499 49.01 46.17 -4.27
C SER A 499 49.35 44.81 -4.92
N THR A 500 50.16 43.98 -4.27
CA THR A 500 50.44 42.61 -4.74
C THR A 500 49.15 41.84 -4.96
N TYR A 501 49.01 41.21 -6.13
CA TYR A 501 47.89 40.32 -6.43
C TYR A 501 48.28 38.87 -6.17
N TYR A 502 47.30 38.06 -5.77
CA TYR A 502 47.48 36.66 -5.42
C TYR A 502 46.45 35.82 -6.17
N PHE A 503 46.86 34.73 -6.81
CA PHE A 503 45.97 33.80 -7.51
C PHE A 503 46.34 32.36 -7.18
N GLN A 504 45.36 31.61 -6.69
CA GLN A 504 45.51 30.28 -6.12
C GLN A 504 44.68 29.26 -6.88
N ASN A 505 43.38 29.50 -7.02
CA ASN A 505 42.43 28.59 -7.66
C ASN A 505 41.47 29.39 -8.55
N ALA A 506 40.97 28.76 -9.61
CA ALA A 506 39.75 29.17 -10.29
C ALA A 506 38.65 28.14 -9.99
N SER A 507 37.40 28.57 -9.93
CA SER A 507 36.24 27.69 -9.88
C SER A 507 35.37 27.97 -11.09
N LEU A 508 34.95 26.90 -11.74
CA LEU A 508 33.89 26.94 -12.75
C LEU A 508 32.62 26.43 -12.09
N SER A 509 31.55 27.18 -12.21
CA SER A 509 30.27 26.84 -11.59
C SER A 509 29.15 27.00 -12.62
N LEU A 510 28.17 26.12 -12.54
CA LEU A 510 26.89 26.23 -13.23
C LEU A 510 25.80 26.73 -12.28
N GLU A 511 26.14 27.14 -11.06
CA GLU A 511 25.14 27.56 -10.07
C GLU A 511 24.53 28.94 -10.39
N PRO A 512 23.22 29.11 -10.14
CA PRO A 512 22.21 28.08 -9.91
C PRO A 512 21.62 27.54 -11.22
N ASP A 513 22.01 28.08 -12.38
CA ASP A 513 21.45 27.83 -13.72
C ASP A 513 21.34 26.33 -14.09
N GLY A 514 22.35 25.54 -13.70
CA GLY A 514 22.43 24.10 -13.96
C GLY A 514 21.88 23.22 -12.84
N GLU A 515 21.37 23.78 -11.76
CA GLU A 515 20.77 22.98 -10.68
C GLU A 515 19.39 22.47 -11.11
N TYR A 516 19.06 21.25 -10.69
CA TYR A 516 17.76 20.63 -10.95
C TYR A 516 17.43 19.60 -9.86
N VAL A 517 16.14 19.31 -9.76
CA VAL A 517 15.62 18.08 -9.16
C VAL A 517 14.89 17.28 -10.23
N GLU A 518 14.96 15.97 -10.15
CA GLU A 518 14.20 15.05 -10.99
C GLU A 518 13.20 14.30 -10.13
N LEU A 519 11.97 14.24 -10.60
CA LEU A 519 10.88 13.47 -10.00
C LEU A 519 10.63 12.23 -10.84
N ILE A 520 10.41 11.08 -10.20
CA ILE A 520 9.94 9.85 -10.84
C ILE A 520 8.50 9.58 -10.44
N ASN A 521 7.70 9.10 -11.38
CA ASN A 521 6.37 8.55 -11.14
C ASN A 521 6.45 7.02 -11.16
N LEU A 522 6.07 6.37 -10.06
CA LEU A 522 6.06 4.93 -9.87
C LEU A 522 4.70 4.30 -10.21
N SER A 523 3.70 5.11 -10.54
CA SER A 523 2.36 4.63 -10.90
C SER A 523 2.22 4.39 -12.41
N GLY A 524 1.21 3.57 -12.74
CA GLY A 524 0.81 3.26 -14.11
C GLY A 524 0.11 4.41 -14.85
N GLU A 525 -0.19 5.52 -14.17
CA GLU A 525 -0.94 6.64 -14.73
C GLU A 525 -0.13 7.95 -14.72
N PRO A 526 -0.29 8.85 -15.72
CA PRO A 526 0.35 10.16 -15.69
C PRO A 526 -0.14 11.03 -14.53
N ILE A 527 0.78 11.73 -13.86
CA ILE A 527 0.47 12.61 -12.73
C ILE A 527 0.58 14.08 -13.14
N ASP A 528 -0.48 14.85 -12.89
CA ASP A 528 -0.48 16.30 -13.02
C ASP A 528 0.21 16.95 -11.81
N ALA A 529 1.43 17.43 -12.04
CA ALA A 529 2.27 18.10 -11.05
C ALA A 529 2.16 19.63 -11.13
N SER A 530 1.15 20.17 -11.84
CA SER A 530 0.95 21.61 -12.00
C SER A 530 0.77 22.32 -10.67
N GLY A 531 1.57 23.36 -10.43
CA GLY A 531 1.51 24.17 -9.21
C GLY A 531 2.06 23.50 -7.96
N TRP A 532 2.63 22.29 -8.07
CA TRP A 532 3.34 21.65 -6.97
C TRP A 532 4.55 22.47 -6.55
N ILE A 533 4.98 22.31 -5.31
CA ILE A 533 6.00 23.13 -4.67
C ILE A 533 7.20 22.26 -4.31
N VAL A 534 8.40 22.69 -4.69
CA VAL A 534 9.68 22.17 -4.21
C VAL A 534 10.26 23.17 -3.22
N GLU A 535 10.54 22.70 -2.00
CA GLU A 535 11.01 23.55 -0.90
C GLU A 535 12.30 22.99 -0.30
N GLY A 536 13.36 23.82 -0.29
CA GLY A 536 14.54 23.56 0.54
C GLY A 536 14.25 23.89 2.01
N VAL A 537 14.17 22.89 2.89
CA VAL A 537 13.72 23.04 4.29
C VAL A 537 14.84 23.60 5.20
N ALA A 538 16.09 23.62 4.73
CA ALA A 538 17.22 24.20 5.45
C ALA A 538 17.11 25.74 5.58
N ALA A 539 17.84 26.33 6.53
CA ALA A 539 17.81 27.78 6.79
C ALA A 539 18.20 28.60 5.54
N GLY A 540 17.18 29.11 4.86
CA GLY A 540 17.28 29.95 3.67
C GLY A 540 17.21 29.17 2.33
N GLY A 541 16.85 27.90 2.32
CA GLY A 541 16.43 27.24 1.09
C GLY A 541 15.26 28.02 0.45
N ARG A 542 15.18 27.95 -0.89
CA ARG A 542 14.15 28.64 -1.65
C ARG A 542 12.97 27.72 -1.96
N THR A 543 11.83 28.34 -2.16
CA THR A 543 10.58 27.70 -2.58
C THR A 543 10.33 28.03 -4.04
N ALA A 544 10.17 26.98 -4.85
CA ALA A 544 9.79 27.09 -6.24
C ALA A 544 8.54 26.25 -6.52
N SER A 545 7.74 26.70 -7.47
CA SER A 545 6.59 25.94 -7.98
C SER A 545 6.88 25.35 -9.35
N LEU A 546 6.29 24.19 -9.62
CA LEU A 546 6.23 23.64 -10.97
C LEU A 546 5.22 24.44 -11.79
N PRO A 547 5.52 24.75 -13.07
CA PRO A 547 4.62 25.52 -13.92
C PRO A 547 3.30 24.78 -14.16
N GLU A 548 2.28 25.52 -14.60
CA GLU A 548 1.07 24.93 -15.19
C GLU A 548 1.44 23.98 -16.35
N ASP A 549 0.63 22.95 -16.57
CA ASP A 549 0.83 21.88 -17.55
C ASP A 549 2.05 20.97 -17.26
N SER A 550 2.57 20.97 -16.02
CA SER A 550 3.62 20.03 -15.61
C SER A 550 3.02 18.65 -15.43
N THR A 551 3.46 17.67 -16.23
CA THR A 551 2.98 16.28 -16.13
C THR A 551 4.17 15.35 -16.03
N ILE A 552 4.08 14.38 -15.10
CA ILE A 552 5.02 13.27 -14.98
C ILE A 552 4.37 12.06 -15.67
N PRO A 553 4.90 11.56 -16.79
CA PRO A 553 4.33 10.39 -17.46
C PRO A 553 4.26 9.17 -16.53
N ALA A 554 3.35 8.25 -16.81
CA ALA A 554 3.33 6.92 -16.17
C ALA A 554 4.71 6.28 -16.25
N HIS A 555 5.23 5.79 -15.11
CA HIS A 555 6.57 5.23 -15.00
C HIS A 555 7.70 6.13 -15.56
N GLY A 556 7.44 7.43 -15.69
CA GLY A 556 8.33 8.40 -16.31
C GLY A 556 8.98 9.33 -15.31
N VAL A 557 9.79 10.25 -15.82
CA VAL A 557 10.46 11.28 -15.03
C VAL A 557 10.09 12.69 -15.49
N LEU A 558 10.21 13.65 -14.59
CA LEU A 558 10.11 15.09 -14.84
C LEU A 558 11.32 15.79 -14.24
N VAL A 559 12.11 16.45 -15.08
CA VAL A 559 13.23 17.29 -14.63
C VAL A 559 12.71 18.69 -14.35
N ALA A 560 12.83 19.18 -13.11
CA ALA A 560 12.52 20.54 -12.75
C ALA A 560 13.83 21.31 -12.52
N ALA A 561 14.21 22.14 -13.49
CA ALA A 561 15.48 22.86 -13.48
C ALA A 561 15.29 24.37 -13.20
N VAL A 562 16.34 24.99 -12.67
CA VAL A 562 16.31 26.42 -12.32
C VAL A 562 16.22 27.33 -13.55
N ASP A 563 17.04 27.07 -14.57
CA ASP A 563 17.05 27.85 -15.81
C ASP A 563 17.13 26.91 -17.03
N VAL A 564 16.01 26.65 -17.67
CA VAL A 564 15.92 25.66 -18.75
C VAL A 564 16.48 26.22 -20.05
N ASP A 565 16.23 27.49 -20.32
CA ASP A 565 16.44 28.10 -21.64
C ASP A 565 16.87 29.58 -21.62
N ASP A 566 17.47 30.05 -20.52
CA ASP A 566 18.00 31.42 -20.33
C ASP A 566 16.89 32.48 -20.24
N THR A 567 15.68 32.04 -19.88
CA THR A 567 14.52 32.92 -19.67
C THR A 567 14.26 33.23 -18.20
N GLN A 568 14.99 32.59 -17.27
CA GLN A 568 14.79 32.78 -15.84
C GLN A 568 15.22 34.19 -15.40
N PRO A 569 14.33 35.00 -14.78
CA PRO A 569 14.65 36.36 -14.40
C PRO A 569 15.85 36.45 -13.44
N GLY A 570 16.87 37.23 -13.83
CA GLY A 570 18.10 37.43 -13.07
C GLY A 570 19.23 36.46 -13.40
N LEU A 571 18.98 35.48 -14.29
CA LEU A 571 19.96 34.52 -14.78
C LEU A 571 20.23 34.64 -16.28
N GLU A 572 19.88 35.75 -16.94
CA GLU A 572 20.03 35.92 -18.40
C GLU A 572 21.53 36.06 -18.81
N ASN A 573 22.24 34.93 -18.87
CA ASN A 573 23.70 34.83 -18.96
C ASN A 573 24.21 33.77 -19.95
N ASP A 574 23.29 33.15 -20.70
CA ASP A 574 23.47 32.08 -21.67
C ASP A 574 23.97 30.74 -21.05
N ILE A 575 23.80 30.52 -19.75
CA ILE A 575 23.97 29.19 -19.13
C ILE A 575 22.57 28.63 -18.93
N THR A 576 22.35 27.39 -19.38
CA THR A 576 21.04 26.74 -19.28
C THR A 576 21.22 25.30 -18.90
N ALA A 577 20.27 24.72 -18.18
CA ALA A 577 20.26 23.30 -17.83
C ALA A 577 20.30 22.42 -19.09
N ARG A 578 19.56 22.78 -20.16
CA ARG A 578 19.58 22.02 -21.41
C ARG A 578 20.97 21.97 -22.04
N ALA A 579 21.66 23.10 -22.12
CA ALA A 579 23.00 23.14 -22.69
C ALA A 579 24.07 22.56 -21.75
N ALA A 580 23.91 22.71 -20.44
CA ALA A 580 24.83 22.20 -19.44
C ALA A 580 24.86 20.66 -19.41
N TRP A 581 23.68 20.05 -19.52
CA TRP A 581 23.49 18.62 -19.34
C TRP A 581 23.22 17.84 -20.65
N ASP A 582 23.30 18.52 -21.81
CA ASP A 582 23.08 17.93 -23.14
C ASP A 582 21.71 17.25 -23.28
N LEU A 583 20.67 17.87 -22.68
CA LEU A 583 19.31 17.35 -22.69
C LEU A 583 18.68 17.44 -24.08
N PRO A 584 18.01 16.38 -24.57
CA PRO A 584 17.35 16.42 -25.86
C PRO A 584 16.12 17.36 -25.84
N ASP A 585 15.72 17.83 -27.02
CA ASP A 585 14.61 18.77 -27.17
C ASP A 585 13.27 18.20 -26.65
N ASP A 586 13.12 16.87 -26.67
CA ASP A 586 11.95 16.13 -26.21
C ASP A 586 12.05 15.61 -24.77
N ALA A 587 13.11 15.93 -24.04
CA ALA A 587 13.18 15.65 -22.59
C ALA A 587 12.01 16.33 -21.87
N ASN A 588 11.40 15.59 -20.93
CA ASN A 588 10.36 16.13 -20.05
C ASN A 588 11.00 17.00 -18.97
N ILE A 589 11.24 18.27 -19.31
CA ILE A 589 11.88 19.25 -18.43
C ILE A 589 11.06 20.53 -18.35
N VAL A 590 10.90 21.04 -17.13
CA VAL A 590 10.20 22.29 -16.81
C VAL A 590 11.09 23.27 -16.07
N GLN A 591 10.79 24.56 -16.21
CA GLN A 591 11.50 25.63 -15.50
C GLN A 591 10.80 25.95 -14.19
N LEU A 592 11.54 25.86 -13.09
CA LEU A 592 11.07 26.18 -11.75
C LEU A 592 10.64 27.66 -11.64
N GLN A 593 9.44 27.89 -11.09
CA GLN A 593 8.89 29.21 -10.87
C GLN A 593 9.07 29.63 -9.41
N PHE A 594 10.11 30.43 -9.17
CA PHE A 594 10.41 30.98 -7.85
C PHE A 594 9.40 32.04 -7.41
N LEU A 595 8.95 31.96 -6.16
CA LEU A 595 7.94 32.86 -5.62
C LEU A 595 8.47 34.31 -5.55
N GLU A 596 7.64 35.28 -5.94
CA GLU A 596 8.05 36.71 -6.03
C GLU A 596 8.61 37.26 -4.71
N GLU A 597 8.13 36.74 -3.58
CA GLU A 597 8.54 37.16 -2.23
C GLU A 597 10.01 36.87 -1.94
N GLU A 598 10.62 35.93 -2.65
CA GLU A 598 12.04 35.59 -2.50
C GLU A 598 12.99 36.51 -3.29
N GLY A 599 12.43 37.37 -4.16
CA GLY A 599 13.19 38.20 -5.07
C GLY A 599 13.85 37.42 -6.22
N SER A 600 14.33 38.17 -7.22
CA SER A 600 15.00 37.58 -8.40
C SER A 600 16.20 36.74 -8.00
N LEU A 601 16.38 35.62 -8.69
CA LEU A 601 17.60 34.84 -8.59
C LEU A 601 18.80 35.69 -8.98
N SER A 602 19.97 35.32 -8.47
CA SER A 602 21.24 35.86 -8.92
C SER A 602 22.22 34.71 -9.04
N PRO A 603 23.21 34.77 -9.94
CA PRO A 603 24.05 33.59 -10.14
C PRO A 603 25.09 33.34 -9.01
N ASP A 604 24.95 34.08 -7.89
CA ASP A 604 25.75 33.87 -6.67
C ASP A 604 24.95 33.12 -5.59
N MET A 605 23.69 32.79 -5.89
CA MET A 605 22.80 32.01 -5.04
C MET A 605 22.91 30.53 -5.39
N ASP A 606 22.73 29.69 -4.36
CA ASP A 606 22.41 28.28 -4.46
C ASP A 606 20.98 28.16 -3.91
N TRP A 607 20.06 27.66 -4.72
CA TRP A 607 18.63 27.67 -4.35
C TRP A 607 18.27 26.55 -3.38
N LEU A 608 19.04 25.46 -3.40
CA LEU A 608 18.89 24.33 -2.49
C LEU A 608 19.57 24.64 -1.14
N ILE A 609 20.63 25.46 -1.15
CA ILE A 609 21.48 25.74 0.00
C ILE A 609 21.91 27.21 0.06
N SER A 610 21.11 28.12 0.66
CA SER A 610 21.58 29.51 0.78
C SER A 610 22.48 29.79 2.00
N THR A 611 22.29 29.08 3.12
CA THR A 611 23.17 29.14 4.31
C THR A 611 23.05 27.89 5.17
N LEU A 612 24.10 27.07 5.20
CA LEU A 612 24.19 26.00 6.19
C LEU A 612 24.85 26.47 7.48
N PRO A 613 24.40 25.93 8.64
CA PRO A 613 25.25 25.88 9.82
C PRO A 613 26.64 25.32 9.44
N PRO A 614 27.75 25.83 10.00
CA PRO A 614 29.09 25.35 9.70
C PRO A 614 29.33 23.86 9.98
N ASP A 615 28.42 23.23 10.71
CA ASP A 615 28.41 21.84 11.17
C ASP A 615 27.30 20.98 10.54
N ALA A 616 26.47 21.53 9.64
CA ALA A 616 25.48 20.71 8.93
C ALA A 616 26.18 19.76 7.94
N THR A 617 25.82 18.49 8.02
CA THR A 617 26.33 17.41 7.17
C THR A 617 25.37 17.04 6.04
N SER A 618 24.22 17.69 5.99
CA SER A 618 23.08 17.36 5.15
C SER A 618 22.14 18.55 4.98
N ALA A 619 21.27 18.50 3.97
CA ALA A 619 20.10 19.36 3.87
C ALA A 619 18.87 18.55 3.46
N ARG A 620 17.72 19.21 3.48
CA ARG A 620 16.41 18.60 3.31
C ARG A 620 15.65 19.21 2.16
N LEU A 621 14.94 18.37 1.43
CA LEU A 621 14.01 18.77 0.38
C LEU A 621 12.63 18.22 0.70
N ALA A 622 11.62 19.04 0.45
CA ALA A 622 10.22 18.66 0.51
C ALA A 622 9.57 18.92 -0.85
N LEU A 623 8.84 17.92 -1.33
CA LEU A 623 7.91 18.04 -2.44
C LEU A 623 6.51 18.15 -1.85
N LYS A 624 5.77 19.17 -2.28
CA LYS A 624 4.39 19.37 -1.86
C LYS A 624 3.50 19.50 -3.09
N ASP A 625 2.28 19.04 -2.99
CA ASP A 625 1.29 19.24 -4.03
C ASP A 625 0.83 20.72 -4.09
N ARG A 626 -0.12 21.02 -4.99
CA ARG A 626 -0.67 22.38 -5.14
C ARG A 626 -1.49 22.87 -3.95
N TYR A 627 -1.89 21.98 -3.03
CA TYR A 627 -2.62 22.31 -1.81
C TYR A 627 -1.69 22.45 -0.59
N GLY A 628 -0.42 22.07 -0.74
CA GLY A 628 0.61 22.14 0.29
C GLY A 628 0.76 20.84 1.10
N TRP A 629 0.10 19.75 0.69
CA TRP A 629 0.29 18.42 1.27
C TRP A 629 1.66 17.91 0.88
N LEU A 630 2.33 17.22 1.81
CA LEU A 630 3.67 16.70 1.60
C LEU A 630 3.57 15.41 0.77
N VAL A 631 4.23 15.36 -0.39
CA VAL A 631 4.27 14.20 -1.28
C VAL A 631 5.54 13.39 -1.04
N ASP A 632 6.68 14.05 -0.92
CA ASP A 632 7.95 13.40 -0.60
C ASP A 632 8.81 14.31 0.27
N GLU A 633 9.65 13.72 1.12
CA GLU A 633 10.58 14.45 1.98
C GLU A 633 11.82 13.61 2.22
N LEU A 634 12.98 14.21 2.00
CA LEU A 634 14.26 13.50 2.09
C LEU A 634 15.37 14.38 2.64
N GLU A 635 16.45 13.71 3.00
CA GLU A 635 17.69 14.31 3.45
C GLU A 635 18.82 13.89 2.49
N TYR A 636 19.63 14.85 2.04
CA TYR A 636 20.77 14.58 1.17
C TYR A 636 22.07 15.14 1.76
N PRO A 637 23.20 14.43 1.57
CA PRO A 637 24.47 14.78 2.19
C PRO A 637 25.10 16.06 1.61
N ILE A 638 25.73 16.85 2.49
CA ILE A 638 26.47 18.07 2.12
C ILE A 638 27.86 18.11 2.79
N PRO A 639 28.96 18.25 2.01
CA PRO A 639 28.97 18.23 0.55
C PRO A 639 28.52 16.86 0.01
N PRO A 640 28.00 16.81 -1.22
CA PRO A 640 27.65 15.55 -1.86
C PRO A 640 28.83 14.56 -1.79
N PRO A 641 28.62 13.25 -1.57
CA PRO A 641 29.65 12.22 -1.49
C PRO A 641 30.27 11.90 -2.87
N THR A 642 30.32 12.90 -3.76
CA THR A 642 30.80 12.78 -5.11
C THR A 642 32.32 12.85 -5.15
N SER A 643 32.92 12.02 -5.99
CA SER A 643 34.37 12.07 -6.23
C SER A 643 34.71 12.88 -7.47
N ILE A 644 33.68 13.35 -8.19
CA ILE A 644 33.76 14.01 -9.49
C ILE A 644 32.91 15.29 -9.46
N ALA A 645 33.44 16.38 -10.01
CA ALA A 645 32.71 17.62 -10.19
C ALA A 645 31.54 17.44 -11.18
N PHE A 646 30.45 18.19 -10.96
CA PHE A 646 29.23 18.09 -11.75
C PHE A 646 28.63 16.67 -11.73
N GLN A 647 28.77 15.98 -10.61
CA GLN A 647 28.17 14.67 -10.41
C GLN A 647 26.85 14.83 -9.66
N SER A 648 25.74 14.34 -10.21
CA SER A 648 24.44 14.29 -9.52
C SER A 648 24.42 13.20 -8.46
N LEU A 649 23.47 13.33 -7.53
CA LEU A 649 23.06 12.24 -6.66
C LEU A 649 21.77 11.64 -7.23
N GLU A 650 21.74 10.33 -7.30
CA GLU A 650 20.60 9.53 -7.74
C GLU A 650 20.13 8.67 -6.57
N LYS A 651 18.82 8.51 -6.45
CA LYS A 651 18.20 7.67 -5.42
C LYS A 651 18.47 6.20 -5.70
N GLY A 652 18.68 5.37 -4.70
CA GLY A 652 18.79 3.92 -4.89
C GLY A 652 17.43 3.32 -5.22
N ASP A 653 16.87 2.62 -4.24
CA ASP A 653 15.54 2.05 -4.38
C ASP A 653 14.48 3.07 -3.93
N PRO A 654 13.61 3.57 -4.83
CA PRO A 654 12.58 4.52 -4.44
C PRO A 654 11.49 3.91 -3.55
N THR A 655 11.46 2.57 -3.39
CA THR A 655 10.48 1.79 -2.60
C THR A 655 10.93 1.44 -1.19
N VAL A 656 12.08 1.95 -0.78
CA VAL A 656 12.55 1.85 0.59
C VAL A 656 12.87 3.24 1.11
N VAL A 657 12.65 3.42 2.40
CA VAL A 657 13.15 4.57 3.15
C VAL A 657 14.36 4.06 3.93
N LEU A 658 15.55 4.50 3.56
CA LEU A 658 16.74 4.27 4.38
C LEU A 658 17.00 5.50 5.23
N ASP A 659 16.88 5.32 6.53
CA ASP A 659 17.01 6.36 7.55
C ASP A 659 18.12 5.92 8.51
N GLU A 660 19.37 6.36 8.27
CA GLU A 660 20.52 5.91 9.07
C GLU A 660 20.54 6.54 10.46
N ASP A 661 19.89 7.70 10.65
CA ASP A 661 19.90 8.46 11.90
C ASP A 661 18.58 8.44 12.72
N ASP A 662 17.59 7.66 12.23
CA ASP A 662 16.28 7.42 12.83
C ASP A 662 15.44 8.71 12.99
N ASP A 663 15.60 9.69 12.10
CA ASP A 663 14.82 10.95 12.09
C ASP A 663 13.56 10.90 11.22
N GLY A 664 13.43 9.82 10.46
CA GLY A 664 12.32 9.47 9.60
C GLY A 664 12.43 9.94 8.16
N LEU A 665 13.56 10.51 7.75
CA LEU A 665 13.80 10.97 6.39
C LEU A 665 14.63 9.96 5.60
N ASP A 666 14.37 9.94 4.30
CA ASP A 666 15.09 9.07 3.38
C ASP A 666 16.46 9.67 3.02
N GLU A 667 17.50 8.86 3.13
CA GLU A 667 18.90 9.22 2.95
C GLU A 667 19.60 8.40 1.84
N ASP A 668 18.87 7.57 1.09
CA ASP A 668 19.40 6.60 0.11
C ASP A 668 19.95 7.24 -1.18
N TRP A 669 21.02 8.02 -1.06
CA TRP A 669 21.64 8.75 -2.16
C TRP A 669 22.97 8.15 -2.61
N TYR A 670 23.08 7.92 -3.92
CA TYR A 670 24.30 7.45 -4.55
C TYR A 670 24.79 8.44 -5.61
N PRO A 671 26.11 8.61 -5.77
CA PRO A 671 26.64 9.36 -6.91
C PRO A 671 26.35 8.65 -8.24
N SER A 672 25.90 9.40 -9.25
CA SER A 672 25.70 8.92 -10.63
C SER A 672 26.95 8.25 -11.20
N LEU A 673 26.85 7.08 -11.84
CA LEU A 673 27.98 6.42 -12.50
C LEU A 673 28.38 7.12 -13.82
N LYS A 674 27.45 7.83 -14.47
CA LYS A 674 27.71 8.62 -15.68
C LYS A 674 27.96 10.11 -15.43
N GLN A 675 28.24 10.49 -14.19
CA GLN A 675 28.34 11.88 -13.71
C GLN A 675 26.95 12.52 -13.57
N TYR A 676 26.15 12.57 -14.61
CA TYR A 676 24.80 13.13 -14.55
C TYR A 676 23.91 12.45 -15.59
N THR A 677 22.64 12.21 -15.26
CA THR A 677 21.69 11.56 -16.16
C THR A 677 20.28 12.14 -16.12
N PRO A 678 20.09 13.47 -16.10
CA PRO A 678 18.75 14.03 -16.08
C PRO A 678 17.94 13.53 -17.29
N ALA A 679 16.69 13.17 -17.04
CA ALA A 679 15.74 12.54 -17.97
C ALA A 679 16.15 11.16 -18.51
N ALA A 680 17.20 10.54 -17.99
CA ALA A 680 17.63 9.20 -18.38
C ALA A 680 17.42 8.20 -17.23
N PRO A 681 17.36 6.88 -17.52
CA PRO A 681 17.28 5.89 -16.47
C PRO A 681 18.46 6.03 -15.52
N ASN A 682 18.13 6.04 -14.24
CA ASN A 682 19.05 6.04 -13.11
C ASN A 682 20.12 4.95 -13.31
N ASP A 683 21.38 5.25 -12.95
CA ASP A 683 22.50 4.37 -13.23
C ASP A 683 23.41 4.04 -12.06
N ASN A 684 23.06 4.47 -10.85
CA ASN A 684 23.86 4.33 -9.65
C ASN A 684 24.05 2.87 -9.14
N GLU A 685 24.83 2.73 -8.05
CA GLU A 685 25.12 1.43 -7.42
C GLU A 685 23.99 0.91 -6.51
N GLY A 686 23.12 1.77 -6.00
CA GLY A 686 21.90 1.43 -5.24
C GLY A 686 20.84 0.68 -6.06
N LEU A 687 20.91 0.77 -7.40
CA LEU A 687 20.10 -0.06 -8.29
C LEU A 687 20.62 -1.51 -8.43
N LEU A 688 21.74 -1.88 -7.77
CA LEU A 688 22.36 -3.20 -7.91
C LEU A 688 22.08 -4.09 -6.69
N GLU A 689 21.27 -5.14 -6.84
CA GLU A 689 21.09 -6.18 -5.83
C GLU A 689 22.00 -7.39 -6.10
N ALA A 690 22.61 -7.92 -5.05
CA ALA A 690 23.41 -9.14 -5.12
C ALA A 690 22.55 -10.39 -4.82
N GLN A 691 21.95 -11.00 -5.84
CA GLN A 691 21.12 -12.20 -5.70
C GLN A 691 21.87 -13.45 -6.18
N GLY A 692 22.10 -14.42 -5.28
CA GLY A 692 22.77 -15.68 -5.63
C GLY A 692 24.22 -15.54 -6.13
N GLY A 693 24.86 -14.39 -5.91
CA GLY A 693 26.21 -14.06 -6.42
C GLY A 693 26.22 -13.42 -7.81
N GLU A 694 25.06 -13.21 -8.43
CA GLU A 694 24.89 -12.36 -9.60
C GLU A 694 24.47 -10.95 -9.15
N GLN A 695 24.86 -9.92 -9.91
CA GLN A 695 24.36 -8.56 -9.71
C GLN A 695 23.22 -8.33 -10.67
N ILE A 696 22.03 -8.11 -10.11
CA ILE A 696 20.84 -7.72 -10.86
C ILE A 696 20.78 -6.20 -10.81
N ARG A 697 20.49 -5.57 -11.95
CA ARG A 697 20.24 -4.13 -12.02
C ARG A 697 18.74 -3.94 -12.16
N HIS A 698 18.16 -3.26 -11.19
CA HIS A 698 16.74 -2.97 -11.15
C HIS A 698 16.39 -1.74 -11.99
N ASP A 699 15.18 -1.74 -12.54
CA ASP A 699 14.57 -0.59 -13.18
C ASP A 699 13.29 -0.17 -12.42
N PRO A 700 13.36 0.89 -11.59
CA PRO A 700 12.21 1.33 -10.80
C PRO A 700 11.00 1.75 -11.64
N SER A 701 11.16 2.02 -12.93
CA SER A 701 10.04 2.32 -13.81
C SER A 701 9.24 1.08 -14.23
N THR A 702 9.75 -0.14 -14.01
CA THR A 702 9.09 -1.37 -14.48
C THR A 702 8.94 -2.45 -13.44
N GLU A 703 9.69 -2.37 -12.35
CA GLU A 703 9.71 -3.40 -11.29
C GLU A 703 8.92 -2.99 -10.06
N VAL A 704 8.46 -1.74 -10.03
CA VAL A 704 7.73 -1.12 -8.94
C VAL A 704 6.44 -0.54 -9.50
N GLU A 705 5.35 -0.81 -8.81
CA GLU A 705 4.05 -0.23 -9.12
C GLU A 705 3.44 0.31 -7.84
N MET A 706 3.28 1.63 -7.77
CA MET A 706 2.48 2.30 -6.73
C MET A 706 1.11 2.60 -7.33
N LEU A 707 0.04 2.09 -6.72
CA LEU A 707 -1.30 2.25 -7.26
C LEU A 707 -1.85 3.66 -7.04
N ASN A 708 -1.73 4.17 -5.80
CA ASN A 708 -2.28 5.46 -5.38
C ASN A 708 -3.75 5.63 -5.81
N ARG A 709 -4.51 4.54 -5.63
CA ARG A 709 -5.96 4.46 -5.84
C ARG A 709 -6.55 3.43 -4.87
N PRO A 710 -7.86 3.52 -4.56
CA PRO A 710 -8.52 2.47 -3.82
C PRO A 710 -8.29 1.09 -4.44
N LEU A 711 -8.10 0.09 -3.58
CA LEU A 711 -7.92 -1.29 -4.03
C LEU A 711 -9.26 -1.87 -4.48
N GLY A 712 -9.27 -2.52 -5.64
CA GLY A 712 -10.38 -3.37 -6.07
C GLY A 712 -10.36 -4.73 -5.36
N SER A 713 -9.19 -5.17 -4.90
CA SER A 713 -9.06 -6.41 -4.14
C SER A 713 -7.97 -6.36 -3.07
N LEU A 714 -8.17 -7.13 -1.99
CA LEU A 714 -7.09 -7.37 -1.02
C LEU A 714 -5.86 -8.04 -1.65
N GLY A 715 -6.08 -8.68 -2.79
CA GLY A 715 -5.04 -9.34 -3.55
C GLY A 715 -4.02 -8.37 -4.14
N GLU A 716 -4.41 -7.12 -4.44
CA GLU A 716 -3.52 -6.09 -4.97
C GLU A 716 -2.40 -5.73 -3.98
N LEU A 717 -2.61 -5.92 -2.67
CA LEU A 717 -1.57 -5.78 -1.65
C LEU A 717 -0.33 -6.67 -1.91
N ALA A 718 -0.43 -7.69 -2.76
CA ALA A 718 0.71 -8.46 -3.22
C ALA A 718 1.80 -7.62 -3.92
N GLY A 719 1.46 -6.46 -4.49
CA GLY A 719 2.42 -5.53 -5.11
C GLY A 719 3.03 -4.51 -4.16
N LEU A 720 2.57 -4.46 -2.90
CA LEU A 720 2.96 -3.47 -1.91
C LEU A 720 4.47 -3.57 -1.58
N PRO A 721 5.21 -2.45 -1.48
CA PRO A 721 6.61 -2.48 -1.06
C PRO A 721 6.84 -3.01 0.37
N SER A 722 7.79 -3.94 0.53
CA SER A 722 8.02 -4.70 1.78
C SER A 722 8.91 -4.05 2.84
N SER A 723 9.41 -2.83 2.61
CA SER A 723 10.55 -2.22 3.33
C SER A 723 11.92 -2.87 3.12
N THR A 724 11.97 -3.98 2.36
CA THR A 724 13.22 -4.55 1.84
C THR A 724 13.39 -4.11 0.39
N ALA A 725 14.62 -3.75 0.02
CA ALA A 725 14.88 -3.19 -1.29
C ALA A 725 14.49 -4.15 -2.42
N TRP A 726 13.78 -3.63 -3.42
CA TRP A 726 13.32 -4.29 -4.63
C TRP A 726 12.43 -5.51 -4.40
N GLN A 727 11.75 -5.55 -3.25
CA GLN A 727 10.92 -6.69 -2.86
C GLN A 727 9.50 -6.26 -2.51
N PRO A 728 8.47 -6.90 -3.12
CA PRO A 728 7.10 -6.75 -2.65
C PRO A 728 6.93 -7.43 -1.29
N VAL A 729 5.84 -7.12 -0.60
CA VAL A 729 5.49 -7.70 0.70
C VAL A 729 5.56 -9.22 0.64
N ALA A 730 6.22 -9.83 1.63
CA ALA A 730 6.31 -11.27 1.72
C ALA A 730 4.91 -11.87 1.94
N SER A 731 4.64 -13.02 1.32
CA SER A 731 3.41 -13.78 1.52
C SER A 731 3.19 -14.14 2.99
N ASP A 732 4.26 -14.39 3.75
CA ASP A 732 4.20 -14.65 5.19
C ASP A 732 3.69 -13.43 5.99
N ASP A 733 4.13 -12.21 5.66
CA ASP A 733 3.65 -10.98 6.32
C ASP A 733 2.18 -10.71 5.93
N LEU A 734 1.83 -10.87 4.65
CA LEU A 734 0.47 -10.68 4.17
C LEU A 734 -0.50 -11.71 4.77
N ALA A 735 -0.07 -12.97 4.89
CA ALA A 735 -0.85 -14.06 5.49
C ALA A 735 -1.31 -13.75 6.92
N VAL A 736 -0.49 -13.01 7.67
CA VAL A 736 -0.73 -12.71 9.07
C VAL A 736 -1.82 -11.63 9.23
N VAL A 737 -1.93 -10.70 8.29
CA VAL A 737 -2.85 -9.55 8.40
C VAL A 737 -4.10 -9.66 7.55
N VAL A 738 -4.08 -10.39 6.43
CA VAL A 738 -5.14 -10.27 5.40
C VAL A 738 -6.55 -10.64 5.87
N ASP A 739 -6.68 -11.53 6.86
CA ASP A 739 -7.99 -11.84 7.46
C ASP A 739 -8.56 -10.71 8.34
N GLN A 740 -7.74 -9.74 8.74
CA GLN A 740 -8.17 -8.52 9.43
C GLN A 740 -8.57 -7.41 8.46
N LEU A 741 -8.34 -7.56 7.16
CA LEU A 741 -8.51 -6.49 6.19
C LEU A 741 -9.69 -6.77 5.25
N THR A 742 -10.29 -5.72 4.74
CA THR A 742 -11.27 -5.75 3.65
C THR A 742 -11.04 -4.55 2.75
N VAL A 743 -11.56 -4.58 1.53
CA VAL A 743 -11.67 -3.41 0.63
C VAL A 743 -13.12 -2.93 0.53
N GLU A 744 -14.03 -3.66 1.18
CA GLU A 744 -15.47 -3.57 0.98
C GLU A 744 -16.07 -2.61 2.01
N GLY A 745 -16.46 -1.43 1.53
CA GLY A 745 -17.27 -0.45 2.26
C GLY A 745 -18.64 -0.31 1.58
N LEU A 746 -19.65 0.16 2.33
CA LEU A 746 -20.91 0.55 1.73
C LEU A 746 -20.88 2.05 1.45
N ARG A 747 -20.62 2.39 0.18
CA ARG A 747 -20.66 3.76 -0.34
C ARG A 747 -22.12 4.20 -0.55
N LEU A 748 -22.46 5.36 -0.01
CA LEU A 748 -23.79 5.95 -0.02
C LEU A 748 -23.73 7.31 -0.70
N GLU A 749 -23.96 7.32 -2.00
CA GLU A 749 -23.95 8.55 -2.81
C GLU A 749 -24.95 9.57 -2.26
N SER A 750 -24.51 10.82 -2.10
CA SER A 750 -25.41 11.89 -1.63
C SER A 750 -26.53 12.15 -2.63
N ALA A 751 -26.25 12.00 -3.94
CA ALA A 751 -27.22 12.14 -5.02
C ALA A 751 -28.29 11.03 -5.02
N ALA A 752 -27.94 9.82 -4.57
CA ALA A 752 -28.89 8.73 -4.40
C ALA A 752 -29.75 8.86 -3.13
N ALA A 753 -29.34 9.70 -2.18
CA ALA A 753 -30.10 9.96 -0.96
C ALA A 753 -31.32 10.84 -1.24
N THR A 754 -32.35 10.69 -0.41
CA THR A 754 -33.43 11.69 -0.37
C THR A 754 -33.02 12.85 0.54
N LEU A 755 -32.79 14.05 -0.01
CA LEU A 755 -32.62 15.27 0.79
C LEU A 755 -33.96 15.72 1.38
N VAL A 756 -34.29 15.24 2.58
CA VAL A 756 -35.58 15.48 3.26
C VAL A 756 -35.63 16.82 4.00
N GLY A 757 -34.50 17.50 4.18
CA GLY A 757 -34.41 18.81 4.82
C GLY A 757 -33.22 19.65 4.33
N GLY A 758 -33.34 20.98 4.38
CA GLY A 758 -32.25 21.90 4.00
C GLY A 758 -32.14 22.24 2.51
N GLN A 759 -33.14 21.88 1.69
CA GLN A 759 -33.20 22.12 0.23
C GLN A 759 -33.09 23.60 -0.19
N ASP A 760 -33.36 24.54 0.72
CA ASP A 760 -33.20 25.97 0.47
C ASP A 760 -31.74 26.44 0.58
N ARG A 761 -30.83 25.58 1.05
CA ARG A 761 -29.41 25.91 1.28
C ARG A 761 -28.45 24.96 0.58
N TRP A 762 -28.77 23.66 0.56
CA TRP A 762 -27.99 22.66 -0.16
C TRP A 762 -28.56 22.51 -1.57
N HIS A 763 -27.68 22.59 -2.56
CA HIS A 763 -28.01 22.47 -3.97
C HIS A 763 -27.25 21.30 -4.57
N GLU A 764 -27.97 20.46 -5.29
CA GLU A 764 -27.38 19.41 -6.08
C GLU A 764 -26.58 20.02 -7.25
N THR A 765 -25.38 19.49 -7.44
CA THR A 765 -24.44 19.80 -8.49
C THR A 765 -24.13 18.50 -9.25
N VAL A 766 -23.30 18.58 -10.29
CA VAL A 766 -22.87 17.38 -11.02
C VAL A 766 -22.02 16.46 -10.14
N SER A 767 -21.35 17.01 -9.13
CA SER A 767 -20.44 16.31 -8.23
C SER A 767 -21.02 16.23 -6.80
N GLY A 768 -22.30 15.92 -6.63
CA GLY A 768 -22.93 15.85 -5.29
C GLY A 768 -23.55 17.19 -4.84
N TYR A 769 -23.58 17.47 -3.53
CA TYR A 769 -24.26 18.65 -2.99
C TYR A 769 -23.30 19.75 -2.51
N GLU A 770 -23.63 21.00 -2.82
CA GLU A 770 -22.93 22.20 -2.34
C GLU A 770 -23.89 23.07 -1.52
N THR A 771 -23.44 23.65 -0.41
CA THR A 771 -24.22 24.67 0.31
C THR A 771 -23.96 26.08 -0.19
N SER A 772 -25.02 26.84 -0.52
CA SER A 772 -24.90 28.25 -0.92
C SER A 772 -25.11 29.23 0.25
N GLY A 773 -24.02 29.87 0.69
CA GLY A 773 -24.02 31.29 1.07
C GLY A 773 -24.50 31.72 2.47
N SER A 774 -23.61 32.54 3.06
CA SER A 774 -23.70 33.36 4.28
C SER A 774 -23.55 32.62 5.62
N ALA A 775 -22.52 33.03 6.36
CA ALA A 775 -22.11 32.56 7.69
C ALA A 775 -23.28 32.20 8.61
N GLY A 776 -23.68 30.93 8.57
CA GLY A 776 -24.81 30.42 9.33
C GLY A 776 -25.03 28.95 9.04
N GLN A 777 -24.81 28.14 10.08
CA GLN A 777 -25.14 26.71 10.24
C GLN A 777 -26.21 26.19 9.26
N ALA A 778 -25.83 25.90 8.01
CA ALA A 778 -26.68 25.30 7.01
C ALA A 778 -26.73 23.81 7.30
N VAL A 779 -27.91 23.32 7.67
CA VAL A 779 -28.14 21.90 7.97
C VAL A 779 -28.89 21.29 6.82
N GLY A 780 -28.31 20.27 6.20
CA GLY A 780 -29.00 19.36 5.28
C GLY A 780 -29.36 18.07 6.01
N VAL A 781 -30.39 17.37 5.54
CA VAL A 781 -30.82 16.07 6.10
C VAL A 781 -30.95 15.08 4.96
N TRP A 782 -30.09 14.06 4.96
CA TRP A 782 -30.05 12.98 3.98
C TRP A 782 -30.62 11.70 4.60
N GLU A 783 -31.40 11.00 3.79
CA GLU A 783 -32.01 9.72 4.13
C GLU A 783 -31.67 8.70 3.05
N TRP A 784 -31.06 7.59 3.46
CA TRP A 784 -30.82 6.42 2.62
C TRP A 784 -31.65 5.24 3.14
N THR A 785 -32.34 4.56 2.23
CA THR A 785 -33.12 3.35 2.53
C THR A 785 -32.44 2.12 1.94
N GLY A 786 -32.60 0.95 2.57
CA GLY A 786 -31.96 -0.30 2.14
C GLY A 786 -30.54 -0.50 2.68
N VAL A 787 -30.07 0.38 3.57
CA VAL A 787 -28.79 0.23 4.27
C VAL A 787 -28.91 -0.90 5.29
N PRO A 788 -28.11 -1.98 5.26
CA PRO A 788 -28.31 -3.10 6.17
C PRO A 788 -28.22 -2.69 7.65
N ASP A 789 -29.01 -3.35 8.50
CA ASP A 789 -28.97 -3.12 9.94
C ASP A 789 -27.62 -3.55 10.55
N GLY A 790 -27.05 -2.70 11.41
CA GLY A 790 -25.86 -3.04 12.19
C GLY A 790 -25.05 -1.83 12.66
N THR A 791 -23.82 -2.06 13.08
CA THR A 791 -22.90 -1.01 13.53
C THR A 791 -21.79 -0.84 12.50
N TYR A 792 -21.60 0.40 12.07
CA TYR A 792 -20.63 0.79 11.06
C TYR A 792 -19.74 1.89 11.60
N ARG A 793 -18.54 2.01 11.07
CA ARG A 793 -17.80 3.26 11.10
C ARG A 793 -18.31 4.15 9.97
N LEU A 794 -18.68 5.39 10.29
CA LEU A 794 -19.11 6.38 9.31
C LEU A 794 -17.96 7.33 8.99
N SER A 795 -17.72 7.50 7.69
CA SER A 795 -16.89 8.56 7.11
C SER A 795 -17.74 9.37 6.14
N LEU A 796 -17.51 10.68 6.05
CA LEU A 796 -18.13 11.54 5.04
C LEU A 796 -17.07 12.09 4.09
N TYR A 797 -17.43 12.34 2.85
CA TYR A 797 -16.54 12.92 1.86
C TYR A 797 -17.07 14.27 1.36
N GLY A 798 -16.16 15.25 1.30
CA GLY A 798 -16.38 16.62 0.87
C GLY A 798 -15.12 17.16 0.19
N TRP A 799 -14.97 18.48 0.07
CA TRP A 799 -13.71 19.03 -0.43
C TRP A 799 -12.71 19.18 0.72
N SER A 800 -11.42 19.05 0.41
CA SER A 800 -10.34 19.18 1.41
C SER A 800 -10.35 20.54 2.11
N GLY A 801 -10.08 20.54 3.42
CA GLY A 801 -10.01 21.74 4.25
C GLY A 801 -11.36 22.32 4.70
N GLU A 802 -12.48 21.71 4.32
CA GLU A 802 -13.82 22.13 4.74
C GLU A 802 -14.18 21.59 6.12
N THR A 803 -14.90 22.39 6.91
CA THR A 803 -15.33 21.95 8.25
C THR A 803 -16.79 21.56 8.27
N MET A 804 -17.08 20.32 8.67
CA MET A 804 -18.44 19.80 8.82
C MET A 804 -18.68 19.25 10.23
N ALA A 805 -19.92 19.35 10.69
CA ALA A 805 -20.43 18.68 11.88
C ALA A 805 -21.60 17.78 11.49
N VAL A 806 -21.77 16.65 12.19
CA VAL A 806 -22.72 15.60 11.81
C VAL A 806 -23.52 15.14 13.02
N ARG A 807 -24.75 14.70 12.79
CA ARG A 807 -25.52 13.85 13.72
C ARG A 807 -26.33 12.83 12.94
N TRP A 808 -26.51 11.64 13.48
CA TRP A 808 -27.19 10.52 12.82
C TRP A 808 -28.42 10.02 13.59
N SER A 809 -28.88 10.78 14.59
CA SER A 809 -30.15 10.55 15.27
C SER A 809 -30.79 11.89 15.61
N GLU A 810 -32.12 11.97 15.56
CA GLU A 810 -32.87 13.21 15.84
C GLU A 810 -32.58 13.77 17.25
N GLU A 811 -32.33 12.88 18.22
CA GLU A 811 -32.02 13.22 19.61
C GLU A 811 -30.50 13.30 19.89
N GLY A 812 -29.64 13.02 18.91
CA GLY A 812 -28.19 12.99 19.05
C GLY A 812 -27.56 14.37 19.21
N GLU A 813 -26.46 14.42 19.97
CA GLU A 813 -25.60 15.61 19.99
C GLU A 813 -24.82 15.71 18.67
N TRP A 814 -24.60 16.95 18.21
CA TRP A 814 -23.72 17.20 17.07
C TRP A 814 -22.29 16.81 17.42
N THR A 815 -21.57 16.20 16.48
CA THR A 815 -20.11 16.14 16.58
C THR A 815 -19.51 17.55 16.59
N PRO A 816 -18.33 17.75 17.20
CA PRO A 816 -17.56 18.96 16.97
C PRO A 816 -17.30 19.14 15.48
N GLY A 817 -17.29 20.38 14.99
CA GLY A 817 -16.82 20.68 13.64
C GLY A 817 -15.41 20.13 13.44
N ARG A 818 -15.25 19.31 12.41
CA ARG A 818 -13.99 18.68 12.04
C ARG A 818 -13.67 19.03 10.61
N VAL A 819 -12.39 19.29 10.35
CA VAL A 819 -11.87 19.62 9.03
C VAL A 819 -11.69 18.31 8.26
N THR A 820 -12.10 18.28 7.00
CA THR A 820 -11.81 17.19 6.08
C THR A 820 -10.30 17.08 5.84
N ASP A 821 -9.79 15.86 5.70
CA ASP A 821 -8.38 15.61 5.40
C ASP A 821 -8.03 15.98 3.95
N ALA A 822 -6.82 15.64 3.52
CA ALA A 822 -6.31 15.90 2.19
C ALA A 822 -7.16 15.20 1.11
N GLN A 823 -7.69 14.02 1.41
CA GLN A 823 -8.65 13.26 0.60
C GLN A 823 -10.09 13.83 0.66
N GLY A 824 -10.34 14.90 1.41
CA GLY A 824 -11.69 15.42 1.60
C GLY A 824 -12.54 14.56 2.55
N ARG A 825 -11.96 13.58 3.24
CA ARG A 825 -12.62 12.64 4.13
C ARG A 825 -12.75 13.19 5.54
N LEU A 826 -13.85 12.82 6.19
CA LEU A 826 -14.16 13.16 7.57
C LEU A 826 -14.61 11.92 8.34
N ILE A 827 -13.76 11.41 9.22
CA ILE A 827 -14.10 10.27 10.08
C ILE A 827 -14.97 10.73 11.25
N ILE A 828 -16.18 10.19 11.34
CA ILE A 828 -17.18 10.51 12.38
C ILE A 828 -17.04 9.58 13.58
N GLY A 829 -16.91 8.27 13.33
CA GLY A 829 -16.86 7.21 14.33
C GLY A 829 -17.96 6.17 14.12
N GLU A 830 -18.30 5.41 15.18
CA GLU A 830 -19.32 4.36 15.09
C GLU A 830 -20.75 4.93 15.02
N VAL A 831 -21.55 4.39 14.11
CA VAL A 831 -22.98 4.65 13.95
C VAL A 831 -23.75 3.33 13.90
N SER A 832 -24.99 3.34 14.38
CA SER A 832 -25.86 2.16 14.29
C SER A 832 -27.02 2.44 13.34
N VAL A 833 -27.19 1.56 12.36
CA VAL A 833 -28.30 1.57 11.40
C VAL A 833 -29.34 0.54 11.84
N GLY A 834 -30.62 0.94 11.87
CA GLY A 834 -31.75 0.05 12.18
C GLY A 834 -31.78 -0.58 13.58
N MET A 835 -30.87 -0.20 14.48
CA MET A 835 -30.88 -0.71 15.86
C MET A 835 -31.75 0.17 16.77
N GLY A 836 -32.76 -0.44 17.42
CA GLY A 836 -33.57 0.20 18.46
C GLY A 836 -34.91 0.76 17.98
N VAL A 837 -35.10 2.08 18.13
CA VAL A 837 -36.31 2.81 17.69
C VAL A 837 -36.16 3.44 16.30
N ALA A 838 -35.00 3.31 15.67
CA ALA A 838 -34.76 3.75 14.30
C ALA A 838 -35.52 2.85 13.30
N ASP A 839 -35.87 3.42 12.14
CA ASP A 839 -36.48 2.64 11.07
C ASP A 839 -35.48 1.59 10.55
N PRO A 840 -35.87 0.31 10.45
CA PRO A 840 -34.98 -0.73 9.96
C PRO A 840 -34.57 -0.43 8.53
N ASN A 841 -33.32 -0.73 8.25
CA ASN A 841 -32.61 -0.48 7.00
C ASN A 841 -32.59 0.97 6.52
N THR A 842 -32.62 1.95 7.43
CA THR A 842 -32.61 3.37 7.08
C THR A 842 -31.52 4.11 7.83
N LEU A 843 -30.69 4.85 7.11
CA LEU A 843 -29.71 5.79 7.67
C LEU A 843 -30.20 7.21 7.48
N HIS A 844 -30.30 7.96 8.58
CA HIS A 844 -30.56 9.40 8.57
C HIS A 844 -29.31 10.14 9.01
N LEU A 845 -28.80 11.05 8.18
CA LEU A 845 -27.69 11.94 8.53
C LEU A 845 -28.13 13.39 8.42
N GLU A 846 -27.85 14.17 9.46
CA GLU A 846 -27.88 15.61 9.37
C GLU A 846 -26.45 16.15 9.34
N ILE A 847 -26.14 16.95 8.31
CA ILE A 847 -24.81 17.52 8.11
C ILE A 847 -24.92 19.04 8.17
N ARG A 848 -24.05 19.64 8.99
CA ARG A 848 -23.96 21.08 9.20
C ARG A 848 -22.63 21.59 8.71
N CYS A 849 -22.68 22.57 7.80
CA CYS A 849 -21.47 23.27 7.38
C CYS A 849 -20.98 24.24 8.47
N GLU A 850 -19.74 24.07 8.90
CA GLU A 850 -19.04 24.93 9.86
C GLU A 850 -17.78 25.60 9.27
N SER A 851 -17.51 25.39 7.99
CA SER A 851 -16.39 26.01 7.27
C SER A 851 -16.44 27.54 7.36
N GLU A 852 -15.27 28.19 7.52
CA GLU A 852 -15.18 29.65 7.60
C GLU A 852 -15.66 30.35 6.32
N SER A 853 -15.53 29.68 5.17
CA SER A 853 -16.04 30.14 3.88
C SER A 853 -17.58 30.16 3.82
N ALA A 854 -18.24 29.47 4.76
CA ALA A 854 -19.66 29.13 4.72
C ALA A 854 -20.08 28.30 3.48
N VAL A 855 -19.12 27.62 2.86
CA VAL A 855 -19.31 26.66 1.77
C VAL A 855 -18.74 25.33 2.24
N CYS A 856 -19.54 24.28 2.03
CA CYS A 856 -19.15 22.89 2.23
C CYS A 856 -19.72 22.08 1.08
N HIS A 857 -19.00 21.05 0.70
CA HIS A 857 -19.38 20.05 -0.27
C HIS A 857 -19.63 18.74 0.47
N PHE A 858 -20.68 18.05 0.06
CA PHE A 858 -20.99 16.70 0.53
C PHE A 858 -21.22 15.82 -0.69
N LEU A 859 -20.27 14.92 -0.91
CA LEU A 859 -20.20 14.04 -2.08
C LEU A 859 -20.90 12.73 -1.75
N ASP A 860 -20.48 12.06 -0.69
CA ASP A 860 -21.00 10.76 -0.29
C ASP A 860 -20.69 10.45 1.19
N ALA A 861 -21.31 9.39 1.69
CA ALA A 861 -20.98 8.80 2.99
C ALA A 861 -20.49 7.36 2.79
N MET A 862 -19.45 6.97 3.54
CA MET A 862 -18.94 5.60 3.54
C MET A 862 -19.24 4.94 4.89
N LEU A 863 -19.75 3.71 4.83
CA LEU A 863 -19.99 2.85 5.98
C LEU A 863 -19.04 1.65 5.96
N ASP A 864 -18.12 1.60 6.92
CA ASP A 864 -17.07 0.60 6.97
C ASP A 864 -17.17 -0.34 8.19
N PRO A 865 -16.87 -1.64 8.02
CA PRO A 865 -16.86 -2.35 6.74
C PRO A 865 -18.29 -2.63 6.24
N GLN A 866 -18.46 -3.02 4.98
CA GLN A 866 -19.70 -3.65 4.53
C GLN A 866 -19.94 -4.91 5.37
N LEU A 867 -21.02 -4.98 6.16
CA LEU A 867 -21.22 -6.06 7.16
C LEU A 867 -21.29 -7.47 6.58
N VAL A 868 -21.58 -7.58 5.28
CA VAL A 868 -21.78 -8.84 4.59
C VAL A 868 -21.15 -8.82 3.21
N LEU A 869 -20.35 -9.84 2.94
CA LEU A 869 -19.68 -10.09 1.67
C LEU A 869 -20.42 -11.21 0.94
N VAL A 870 -20.96 -10.93 -0.23
CA VAL A 870 -21.73 -11.93 -0.99
C VAL A 870 -20.79 -12.86 -1.77
N GLY A 871 -21.16 -14.14 -1.84
CA GLY A 871 -20.60 -15.12 -2.77
C GLY A 871 -19.13 -15.50 -2.62
N ARG A 872 -18.50 -15.17 -1.48
CA ARG A 872 -17.24 -15.81 -1.09
C ARG A 872 -17.40 -17.33 -0.99
N ILE A 873 -16.41 -18.04 -1.50
CA ILE A 873 -16.34 -19.49 -1.54
C ILE A 873 -15.52 -19.98 -0.34
N ASN A 874 -16.13 -20.82 0.49
CA ASN A 874 -15.43 -21.47 1.59
C ASN A 874 -14.44 -22.52 1.03
N VAL A 875 -13.15 -22.21 1.11
CA VAL A 875 -12.07 -23.04 0.58
C VAL A 875 -11.99 -24.41 1.25
N ASN A 876 -12.55 -24.59 2.45
CA ASN A 876 -12.55 -25.84 3.21
C ASN A 876 -13.67 -26.80 2.80
N THR A 877 -14.78 -26.30 2.27
CA THR A 877 -15.97 -27.09 1.94
C THR A 877 -16.23 -27.16 0.44
N ALA A 878 -15.68 -26.23 -0.34
CA ALA A 878 -15.87 -26.17 -1.78
C ALA A 878 -15.47 -27.48 -2.48
N SER A 879 -16.24 -27.85 -3.51
CA SER A 879 -15.90 -29.00 -4.32
C SER A 879 -14.70 -28.71 -5.22
N ARG A 880 -14.06 -29.76 -5.75
CA ARG A 880 -12.98 -29.63 -6.72
C ARG A 880 -13.40 -28.81 -7.95
N ASP A 881 -14.63 -29.02 -8.44
CA ASP A 881 -15.14 -28.34 -9.62
C ASP A 881 -15.39 -26.85 -9.37
N VAL A 882 -15.87 -26.50 -8.17
CA VAL A 882 -16.04 -25.09 -7.75
C VAL A 882 -14.67 -24.40 -7.64
N LEU A 883 -13.67 -25.02 -7.02
CA LEU A 883 -12.33 -24.43 -6.96
C LEU A 883 -11.71 -24.26 -8.36
N LEU A 884 -11.89 -25.22 -9.26
CA LEU A 884 -11.40 -25.13 -10.65
C LEU A 884 -12.13 -24.08 -11.50
N SER A 885 -13.21 -23.49 -11.01
CA SER A 885 -13.91 -22.39 -11.69
C SER A 885 -13.37 -21.01 -11.34
N LEU A 886 -12.51 -20.90 -10.33
CA LEU A 886 -11.88 -19.62 -9.99
C LEU A 886 -10.74 -19.29 -10.96
N SER A 887 -10.56 -17.99 -11.22
CA SER A 887 -9.40 -17.46 -11.96
C SER A 887 -8.08 -18.04 -11.44
N GLY A 888 -7.19 -18.41 -12.37
CA GLY A 888 -5.85 -18.90 -12.05
C GLY A 888 -5.75 -20.31 -11.46
N MET A 889 -6.86 -20.98 -11.15
CA MET A 889 -6.84 -22.31 -10.55
C MET A 889 -6.57 -23.41 -11.57
N THR A 890 -5.58 -24.26 -11.26
CA THR A 890 -5.24 -25.45 -12.06
C THR A 890 -5.47 -26.71 -11.24
N GLU A 891 -5.58 -27.87 -11.90
CA GLU A 891 -5.73 -29.17 -11.21
C GLU A 891 -4.68 -29.40 -10.12
N PRO A 892 -3.36 -29.20 -10.36
CA PRO A 892 -2.36 -29.37 -9.30
C PRO A 892 -2.54 -28.41 -8.12
N ILE A 893 -2.91 -27.14 -8.38
CA ILE A 893 -3.15 -26.15 -7.31
C ILE A 893 -4.35 -26.57 -6.47
N VAL A 894 -5.47 -26.91 -7.12
CA VAL A 894 -6.69 -27.34 -6.43
C VAL A 894 -6.46 -28.62 -5.62
N ASP A 895 -5.71 -29.58 -6.17
CA ASP A 895 -5.38 -30.81 -5.44
C ASP A 895 -4.52 -30.51 -4.19
N ARG A 896 -3.56 -29.58 -4.27
CA ARG A 896 -2.80 -29.10 -3.10
C ARG A 896 -3.67 -28.38 -2.08
N ILE A 897 -4.60 -27.53 -2.54
CA ILE A 897 -5.54 -26.84 -1.66
C ILE A 897 -6.41 -27.85 -0.90
N ILE A 898 -6.96 -28.85 -1.59
CA ILE A 898 -7.78 -29.88 -0.97
C ILE A 898 -6.95 -30.71 0.03
N GLU A 899 -5.70 -31.06 -0.31
CA GLU A 899 -4.80 -31.79 0.58
C GLU A 899 -4.40 -30.97 1.82
N GLY A 900 -4.32 -29.65 1.70
CA GLY A 900 -3.95 -28.73 2.77
C GLY A 900 -5.05 -28.38 3.76
N ARG A 901 -6.31 -28.77 3.51
CA ARG A 901 -7.44 -28.50 4.42
C ARG A 901 -7.24 -29.15 5.81
N PRO A 902 -7.75 -28.54 6.90
CA PRO A 902 -8.48 -27.26 6.94
C PRO A 902 -7.56 -26.04 7.00
N TYR A 903 -8.08 -24.90 6.53
CA TYR A 903 -7.51 -23.56 6.60
C TYR A 903 -8.29 -22.71 7.61
N GLY A 904 -7.65 -21.71 8.21
CA GLY A 904 -8.28 -20.73 9.10
C GLY A 904 -7.58 -20.60 10.44
N ASP A 905 -7.02 -21.70 10.94
CA ASP A 905 -6.29 -21.79 12.20
C ASP A 905 -5.14 -22.80 12.13
N GLN A 906 -4.45 -22.88 10.98
CA GLN A 906 -3.26 -23.75 10.88
C GLN A 906 -2.22 -23.29 11.90
N ASP A 907 -1.64 -24.28 12.59
CA ASP A 907 -0.72 -24.08 13.72
C ASP A 907 -1.31 -23.26 14.89
N GLY A 908 -2.62 -23.09 14.98
CA GLY A 908 -3.29 -22.34 16.05
C GLY A 908 -3.12 -20.82 15.96
N LYS A 909 -2.85 -20.30 14.75
CA LYS A 909 -2.49 -18.89 14.51
C LYS A 909 -3.64 -18.01 14.03
N ALA A 910 -4.81 -18.59 13.79
CA ALA A 910 -6.01 -17.86 13.43
C ALA A 910 -5.76 -16.83 12.31
N ARG A 911 -5.14 -17.29 11.21
CA ARG A 911 -4.82 -16.45 10.03
C ARG A 911 -5.97 -16.35 9.04
N GLY A 912 -7.08 -17.07 9.27
CA GLY A 912 -8.23 -17.06 8.37
C GLY A 912 -7.83 -17.51 6.97
N ILE A 913 -8.18 -16.71 5.96
CA ILE A 913 -7.79 -17.02 4.58
C ILE A 913 -6.28 -16.92 4.35
N GLY A 914 -5.54 -16.20 5.19
CA GLY A 914 -4.09 -16.07 5.06
C GLY A 914 -3.34 -17.41 5.12
N ASP A 915 -3.91 -18.47 5.71
CA ASP A 915 -3.29 -19.79 5.69
C ASP A 915 -3.06 -20.34 4.27
N VAL A 916 -3.79 -19.87 3.24
CA VAL A 916 -3.58 -20.32 1.85
C VAL A 916 -2.29 -19.77 1.23
N LEU A 917 -1.76 -18.67 1.77
CA LEU A 917 -0.47 -18.09 1.37
C LEU A 917 0.72 -18.86 1.96
N MET A 918 0.49 -19.64 3.01
CA MET A 918 1.54 -20.41 3.67
C MET A 918 1.97 -21.61 2.81
N GLY A 919 3.23 -22.02 2.93
CA GLY A 919 3.73 -23.21 2.25
C GLY A 919 3.75 -23.07 0.73
N SER A 920 3.27 -24.08 0.00
CA SER A 920 3.28 -24.10 -1.49
C SER A 920 1.89 -24.34 -2.10
N PHE A 921 0.82 -24.01 -1.37
CA PHE A 921 -0.55 -24.29 -1.82
C PHE A 921 -0.85 -23.56 -3.14
N LEU A 922 -0.62 -22.24 -3.18
CA LEU A 922 -0.87 -21.40 -4.36
C LEU A 922 0.25 -21.41 -5.41
N GLY A 923 1.48 -21.75 -5.04
CA GLY A 923 2.63 -21.70 -5.94
C GLY A 923 3.90 -22.26 -5.30
N GLU A 924 4.92 -22.57 -6.09
CA GLU A 924 6.23 -23.00 -5.56
C GLU A 924 7.17 -21.80 -5.32
N THR A 925 6.99 -20.71 -6.06
CA THR A 925 7.73 -19.46 -5.90
C THR A 925 6.88 -18.41 -5.18
N GLU A 926 7.53 -17.39 -4.63
CA GLU A 926 6.84 -16.29 -3.96
C GLU A 926 5.96 -15.48 -4.93
N GLU A 927 6.49 -15.17 -6.10
CA GLU A 927 5.79 -14.52 -7.21
C GLU A 927 4.51 -15.29 -7.60
N ASP A 928 4.61 -16.62 -7.81
CA ASP A 928 3.46 -17.45 -8.17
C ASP A 928 2.36 -17.41 -7.09
N LYS A 929 2.74 -17.40 -5.80
CA LYS A 929 1.75 -17.35 -4.70
C LYS A 929 1.03 -16.02 -4.69
N LEU A 930 1.79 -14.92 -4.78
CA LEU A 930 1.29 -13.56 -4.71
C LEU A 930 0.37 -13.25 -5.90
N ASP A 931 0.75 -13.65 -7.11
CA ASP A 931 -0.09 -13.49 -8.31
C ASP A 931 -1.40 -14.27 -8.22
N ARG A 932 -1.36 -15.49 -7.69
CA ARG A 932 -2.58 -16.29 -7.49
C ARG A 932 -3.44 -15.73 -6.38
N PHE A 933 -2.81 -15.27 -5.31
CA PHE A 933 -3.53 -14.62 -4.23
C PHE A 933 -4.24 -13.35 -4.72
N ARG A 934 -3.57 -12.58 -5.59
CA ARG A 934 -4.17 -11.41 -6.26
C ARG A 934 -5.52 -11.72 -6.87
N GLN A 935 -5.59 -12.82 -7.62
CA GLN A 935 -6.79 -13.28 -8.34
C GLN A 935 -7.88 -13.87 -7.42
N LEU A 936 -7.53 -14.31 -6.22
CA LEU A 936 -8.39 -15.18 -5.39
C LEU A 936 -8.88 -14.53 -4.09
N ALA A 937 -8.18 -13.52 -3.56
CA ALA A 937 -8.40 -13.01 -2.20
C ALA A 937 -9.84 -12.53 -1.94
N ASN A 938 -10.49 -11.93 -2.93
CA ASN A 938 -11.87 -11.46 -2.82
C ASN A 938 -12.91 -12.59 -2.86
N TRP A 939 -12.55 -13.72 -3.47
CA TRP A 939 -13.47 -14.83 -3.75
C TRP A 939 -13.43 -15.91 -2.69
N LEU A 940 -12.46 -15.91 -1.79
CA LEU A 940 -12.29 -16.97 -0.80
C LEU A 940 -12.67 -16.54 0.62
N THR A 941 -13.14 -17.52 1.38
CA THR A 941 -13.30 -17.47 2.84
C THR A 941 -12.98 -18.84 3.43
N VAL A 942 -12.85 -18.91 4.75
CA VAL A 942 -12.73 -20.17 5.51
C VAL A 942 -13.96 -20.44 6.37
N ARG A 943 -14.99 -19.58 6.27
CA ARG A 943 -16.19 -19.61 7.10
C ARG A 943 -17.45 -19.74 6.27
N SER A 944 -18.52 -20.10 6.98
CA SER A 944 -19.84 -20.32 6.42
C SER A 944 -20.90 -19.70 7.32
N GLN A 945 -21.74 -18.85 6.74
CA GLN A 945 -22.88 -18.26 7.46
C GLN A 945 -24.21 -18.88 7.03
N VAL A 946 -24.25 -19.57 5.89
CA VAL A 946 -25.48 -20.10 5.31
C VAL A 946 -25.33 -21.58 5.02
N PHE A 947 -26.27 -22.35 5.56
CA PHE A 947 -26.31 -23.79 5.40
C PHE A 947 -27.68 -24.22 4.89
N GLN A 948 -27.67 -25.20 4.01
CA GLN A 948 -28.86 -25.94 3.62
C GLN A 948 -28.98 -27.19 4.50
N ILE A 949 -30.11 -27.32 5.19
CA ILE A 949 -30.47 -28.55 5.89
C ILE A 949 -31.56 -29.26 5.11
N MET A 950 -31.28 -30.49 4.69
CA MET A 950 -32.25 -31.39 4.11
C MET A 950 -32.57 -32.49 5.10
N SER A 951 -33.85 -32.81 5.27
CA SER A 951 -34.28 -33.95 6.08
C SER A 951 -35.32 -34.81 5.37
N LEU A 952 -35.08 -36.12 5.40
CA LEU A 952 -36.03 -37.14 4.97
C LEU A 952 -36.63 -37.82 6.21
N GLY A 953 -37.89 -37.52 6.51
CA GLY A 953 -38.63 -38.13 7.61
C GLY A 953 -39.52 -39.27 7.14
N GLU A 954 -39.50 -40.39 7.85
CA GLU A 954 -40.40 -41.53 7.66
C GLU A 954 -41.26 -41.75 8.90
N ALA A 955 -42.58 -41.70 8.74
CA ALA A 955 -43.52 -42.06 9.81
C ALA A 955 -43.80 -43.56 9.80
N PHE A 956 -43.83 -44.18 11.00
CA PHE A 956 -44.03 -45.61 11.13
C PHE A 956 -45.47 -45.95 11.51
N GLU A 957 -45.98 -47.03 10.94
CA GLU A 957 -47.21 -47.69 11.35
C GLU A 957 -46.91 -49.18 11.54
N HIS A 958 -47.04 -49.69 12.77
CA HIS A 958 -46.65 -51.06 13.12
C HIS A 958 -45.18 -51.41 12.77
N ASN A 959 -44.22 -50.54 13.09
CA ASN A 959 -42.78 -50.68 12.79
C ASN A 959 -42.41 -50.76 11.30
N HIS A 960 -43.29 -50.31 10.40
CA HIS A 960 -43.00 -50.18 8.98
C HIS A 960 -43.16 -48.72 8.52
N PRO A 961 -42.27 -48.21 7.64
CA PRO A 961 -42.46 -46.90 7.02
C PRO A 961 -43.79 -46.86 6.26
N ALA A 962 -44.69 -45.95 6.67
CA ALA A 962 -46.03 -45.82 6.14
C ALA A 962 -46.22 -44.54 5.29
N ALA A 963 -45.39 -43.52 5.53
CA ALA A 963 -45.22 -42.37 4.65
C ALA A 963 -43.81 -41.77 4.82
N SER A 964 -43.31 -41.12 3.77
CA SER A 964 -42.07 -40.34 3.83
C SER A 964 -42.33 -38.90 3.39
N LYS A 965 -41.51 -37.97 3.90
CA LYS A 965 -41.54 -36.57 3.50
C LYS A 965 -40.12 -36.00 3.54
N ARG A 966 -39.72 -35.32 2.46
CA ARG A 966 -38.50 -34.53 2.39
C ARG A 966 -38.83 -33.07 2.65
N ILE A 967 -38.01 -32.41 3.45
CA ILE A 967 -38.06 -30.97 3.76
C ILE A 967 -36.66 -30.42 3.59
N GLN A 968 -36.59 -29.20 3.09
CA GLN A 968 -35.36 -28.42 2.98
C GLN A 968 -35.57 -27.09 3.71
N ALA A 969 -34.53 -26.62 4.39
CA ALA A 969 -34.46 -25.29 4.97
C ALA A 969 -33.11 -24.68 4.60
N ILE A 970 -33.11 -23.39 4.25
CA ILE A 970 -31.89 -22.57 4.19
C ILE A 970 -31.85 -21.80 5.50
N LEU A 971 -30.73 -21.92 6.22
CA LEU A 971 -30.55 -21.31 7.52
C LEU A 971 -29.33 -20.41 7.49
N GLN A 972 -29.53 -19.21 8.00
CA GLN A 972 -28.46 -18.29 8.37
C GLN A 972 -28.09 -18.55 9.83
N ARG A 973 -26.79 -18.71 10.08
CA ARG A 973 -26.21 -18.96 11.40
C ARG A 973 -26.12 -17.71 12.26
#